data_AF-A0A0M0K1I6-F1
#
_entry.id   AF-A0A0M0K1I6-F1
#
_cell.length_a   1.000
_cell.length_b   1.000
_cell.length_c   1.000
_cell.angle_alpha   90.00
_cell.angle_beta   90.00
_cell.angle_gamma   90.00
#
_symmetry.space_group_name_H-M   'P 1'
#
loop_
_entity.id
_entity.type
_entity.pdbx_description
1 polymer ?
#
loop_
_entity_poly.entity_id
_entity_poly.type
_entity_poly.pdbx_seq_one_letter_code
_entity_poly.pdbx_strand_id
1 'polypeptide(L)'
;MCAPPPPPLAARTEPCAASRRCPFAAIKLSPAFQFLEELQSAGRLTSSQTEQYKSKYTKIHDCVAKGDSELAMREERELLLQQELHDLQGVRNELQNEVTSTKKKQMAELQPRIDEVEGALAEVKQELDRHKSALSKLQAEHEALKERALALRNSKMETEAAKKELEALLQKVRSEPEKMKKQADIAATAAATNQGTMDKSDQELKEYEISLNEQAKRRRELEESKMALVLEAERHQREILARQAKADDIKKALATAHEEAAHALAERARLEMEQRAVIADLKRAQDALSKESKQYSNNLKRCKRAEVQLQTSQAQVPFMQRQVDEAARQSAQLKEEGRKQRSVVDELKREVDIFINSFLKQEGIEQGKKDFLLALMEQVKVLEEELAEESKYEQQQRKAVARLTGEREAMAREAAKSVAAARATHEELKVKELEIVDLSKRHVEMGARLREFSKLYDVVKADRNKYVNQITASAQALSEMKEKIKILQNEVEILRNESVTKDKALSKERLEHQQAFSTRDALRVEQNKHAAAEKEKKALVQQLAAETDNLNSLINGIEKEMLKLKRRYESAVEERNYTGIQLIDRNDELCILYEKSNMQQAVLKKGEVAIRSREEEIRMLDLQVAELCREIEVTRRKLPRVPELEQEIVLLQTQLEEERALADRLSADLEAPENSKRWRKLEGKDPEPEDLNAKLQVLEERVNDKKEQLLEKDLVLEEVSNLANRLRTQALEGREDTLELAKRVNDFQARIKGTTRRMMATVSELSMYQATAMKLTQENALKDEQLHTMSRNLEQGAAPTEEMEREWQRYEAELDRRVSDAYAKSVLQETAPAQLTHTTAEPRPNAYIPDDIGIPKPYGALAPFKPTELGTTMRHIRKPNPREIEL
;
A
#
# COMPACT_ATOMS: atom_id res chain seq x y z
N MET A 1 -54.27 -17.16 32.04
CA MET A 1 -55.56 -17.11 31.32
C MET A 1 -55.70 -18.39 30.52
N CYS A 2 -56.80 -19.13 30.73
CA CYS A 2 -57.07 -20.43 30.12
C CYS A 2 -57.23 -20.34 28.59
N ALA A 3 -56.64 -21.29 27.86
CA ALA A 3 -57.16 -21.78 26.58
C ALA A 3 -56.64 -23.21 26.33
N PRO A 4 -57.51 -24.17 25.96
CA PRO A 4 -57.16 -25.60 25.85
C PRO A 4 -56.53 -25.95 24.48
N PRO A 5 -55.84 -27.10 24.35
CA PRO A 5 -55.37 -27.60 23.07
C PRO A 5 -56.52 -28.20 22.23
N PRO A 6 -56.47 -28.08 20.89
CA PRO A 6 -57.48 -28.64 19.98
C PRO A 6 -57.30 -30.16 19.75
N PRO A 7 -58.36 -30.87 19.32
CA PRO A 7 -58.44 -32.34 19.33
C PRO A 7 -57.80 -32.99 18.09
N PRO A 8 -57.48 -34.30 18.13
CA PRO A 8 -56.92 -35.03 16.99
C PRO A 8 -58.02 -35.35 15.95
N LEU A 9 -57.73 -35.00 14.70
CA LEU A 9 -58.58 -35.27 13.53
C LEU A 9 -58.51 -36.74 13.11
N ALA A 10 -59.69 -37.23 12.76
CA ALA A 10 -60.05 -38.60 12.49
C ALA A 10 -59.44 -39.18 11.20
N ALA A 11 -59.41 -40.52 11.22
CA ALA A 11 -59.14 -41.44 10.12
C ALA A 11 -59.79 -41.03 8.79
N ARG A 12 -59.00 -41.09 7.71
CA ARG A 12 -59.45 -41.19 6.32
C ARG A 12 -59.09 -42.59 5.83
N THR A 13 -60.05 -43.50 5.81
CA THR A 13 -60.69 -44.01 4.57
C THR A 13 -59.70 -44.64 3.61
N GLU A 14 -59.51 -45.96 3.76
CA GLU A 14 -59.00 -46.84 2.71
C GLU A 14 -59.93 -46.79 1.49
N PRO A 15 -59.41 -46.63 0.26
CA PRO A 15 -60.21 -46.80 -0.94
C PRO A 15 -60.29 -48.28 -1.30
N CYS A 16 -61.53 -48.75 -1.34
CA CYS A 16 -61.98 -49.98 -1.96
C CYS A 16 -61.45 -50.09 -3.42
N ALA A 17 -60.42 -50.90 -3.63
CA ALA A 17 -60.01 -51.33 -4.97
C ALA A 17 -60.57 -52.74 -5.22
N ALA A 18 -61.78 -52.75 -5.76
CA ALA A 18 -62.44 -53.94 -6.25
C ALA A 18 -61.61 -54.63 -7.34
N SER A 19 -61.26 -55.89 -7.06
CA SER A 19 -61.26 -57.03 -7.98
C SER A 19 -61.64 -56.72 -9.44
N ARG A 20 -60.68 -56.86 -10.35
CA ARG A 20 -60.83 -57.43 -11.71
C ARG A 20 -59.46 -57.51 -12.41
N ARG A 21 -58.64 -58.50 -12.03
CA ARG A 21 -57.60 -59.03 -12.92
C ARG A 21 -57.73 -60.55 -12.89
N CYS A 22 -58.69 -61.08 -13.66
CA CYS A 22 -58.79 -62.51 -13.88
C CYS A 22 -57.55 -62.96 -14.65
N PRO A 23 -56.85 -64.02 -14.22
CA PRO A 23 -55.76 -64.59 -15.00
C PRO A 23 -56.33 -65.03 -16.35
N PHE A 24 -55.65 -64.60 -17.42
CA PHE A 24 -55.95 -64.89 -18.82
C PHE A 24 -56.34 -66.37 -19.00
N ALA A 25 -57.64 -66.64 -18.95
CA ALA A 25 -58.19 -67.95 -19.30
C ALA A 25 -57.86 -68.19 -20.77
N ALA A 26 -57.36 -69.39 -21.10
CA ALA A 26 -56.93 -69.75 -22.44
C ALA A 26 -57.92 -69.20 -23.48
N ILE A 27 -57.46 -68.39 -24.44
CA ILE A 27 -58.29 -67.59 -25.36
C ILE A 27 -59.45 -68.40 -25.98
N LYS A 28 -59.24 -69.71 -26.17
CA LYS A 28 -60.21 -70.69 -26.65
C LYS A 28 -61.47 -70.86 -25.77
N LEU A 29 -61.40 -70.52 -24.48
CA LEU A 29 -62.50 -70.54 -23.50
C LEU A 29 -63.15 -69.16 -23.32
N SER A 30 -62.72 -68.13 -24.06
CA SER A 30 -63.36 -66.82 -24.02
C SER A 30 -64.80 -66.93 -24.56
N PRO A 31 -65.79 -66.27 -23.93
CA PRO A 31 -67.16 -66.23 -24.43
C PRO A 31 -67.25 -65.80 -25.89
N ALA A 32 -66.33 -64.94 -26.35
CA ALA A 32 -66.27 -64.52 -27.75
C ALA A 32 -65.84 -65.65 -28.70
N PHE A 33 -64.90 -66.51 -28.28
CA PHE A 33 -64.49 -67.68 -29.07
C PHE A 33 -65.58 -68.76 -29.11
N GLN A 34 -66.26 -68.98 -27.98
CA GLN A 34 -67.41 -69.89 -27.90
C GLN A 34 -68.59 -69.40 -28.75
N PHE A 35 -68.91 -68.10 -28.70
CA PHE A 35 -69.95 -67.52 -29.54
C PHE A 35 -69.63 -67.60 -31.05
N LEU A 36 -68.36 -67.43 -31.42
CA LEU A 36 -67.90 -67.65 -32.79
C LEU A 36 -68.03 -69.12 -33.23
N GLU A 37 -67.82 -70.09 -32.32
CA GLU A 37 -68.06 -71.52 -32.58
C GLU A 37 -69.55 -71.86 -32.67
N GLU A 38 -70.40 -71.29 -31.81
CA GLU A 38 -71.86 -71.44 -31.86
C GLU A 38 -72.44 -70.86 -33.16
N LEU A 39 -71.96 -69.72 -33.63
CA LEU A 39 -72.40 -69.16 -34.91
C LEU A 39 -71.96 -70.00 -36.11
N GLN A 40 -70.82 -70.68 -36.01
CA GLN A 40 -70.37 -71.64 -37.02
C GLN A 40 -71.24 -72.90 -37.02
N SER A 41 -71.56 -73.46 -35.85
CA SER A 41 -72.42 -74.64 -35.73
C SER A 41 -73.87 -74.36 -36.13
N ALA A 42 -74.37 -73.15 -35.91
CA ALA A 42 -75.67 -72.68 -36.40
C ALA A 42 -75.68 -72.35 -37.92
N GLY A 43 -74.57 -72.56 -38.63
CA GLY A 43 -74.45 -72.36 -40.08
C GLY A 43 -74.46 -70.90 -40.55
N ARG A 44 -74.45 -69.93 -39.63
CA ARG A 44 -74.49 -68.49 -39.96
C ARG A 44 -73.14 -67.94 -40.40
N LEU A 45 -72.05 -68.62 -40.05
CA LEU A 45 -70.68 -68.26 -40.44
C LEU A 45 -69.98 -69.48 -41.06
N THR A 46 -69.28 -69.25 -42.17
CA THR A 46 -68.44 -70.28 -42.78
C THR A 46 -67.19 -70.52 -41.95
N SER A 47 -66.63 -71.74 -41.98
CA SER A 47 -65.44 -72.10 -41.21
C SER A 47 -64.28 -71.12 -41.41
N SER A 48 -64.08 -70.64 -42.65
CA SER A 48 -63.03 -69.68 -42.98
C SER A 48 -63.25 -68.31 -42.31
N GLN A 49 -64.49 -67.81 -42.28
CA GLN A 49 -64.81 -66.55 -41.64
C GLN A 49 -64.66 -66.66 -40.12
N THR A 50 -65.09 -67.76 -39.52
CA THR A 50 -64.91 -68.01 -38.08
C THR A 50 -63.45 -68.03 -37.68
N GLU A 51 -62.58 -68.71 -38.44
CA GLU A 51 -61.13 -68.70 -38.20
C GLU A 51 -60.52 -67.30 -38.36
N GLN A 52 -60.96 -66.52 -39.34
CA GLN A 52 -60.48 -65.16 -39.53
C GLN A 52 -60.85 -64.25 -38.35
N TYR A 53 -62.09 -64.35 -37.84
CA TYR A 53 -62.52 -63.59 -36.66
C TYR A 53 -61.84 -64.06 -35.38
N LYS A 54 -61.67 -65.37 -35.21
CA LYS A 54 -60.85 -65.94 -34.11
C LYS A 54 -59.43 -65.40 -34.15
N SER A 55 -58.80 -65.37 -35.33
CA SER A 55 -57.44 -64.83 -35.53
C SER A 55 -57.36 -63.33 -35.18
N LYS A 56 -58.34 -62.53 -35.62
CA LYS A 56 -58.43 -61.11 -35.25
C LYS A 56 -58.60 -60.92 -33.75
N TYR A 57 -59.47 -61.70 -33.11
CA TYR A 57 -59.70 -61.64 -31.68
C TYR A 57 -58.43 -62.02 -30.90
N THR A 58 -57.71 -63.08 -31.29
CA THR A 58 -56.41 -63.42 -30.67
C THR A 58 -55.41 -62.28 -30.79
N LYS A 59 -55.30 -61.61 -31.95
CA LYS A 59 -54.38 -60.48 -32.10
C LYS A 59 -54.73 -59.29 -31.21
N ILE A 60 -56.02 -58.96 -31.12
CA ILE A 60 -56.49 -57.87 -30.26
C ILE A 60 -56.24 -58.23 -28.80
N HIS A 61 -56.56 -59.46 -28.42
CA HIS A 61 -56.34 -59.98 -27.08
C HIS A 61 -54.86 -59.95 -26.68
N ASP A 62 -53.95 -60.36 -27.58
CA ASP A 62 -52.51 -60.30 -27.33
C ASP A 62 -51.98 -58.86 -27.22
N CYS A 63 -52.53 -57.92 -28.00
CA CYS A 63 -52.22 -56.49 -27.86
C CYS A 63 -52.72 -55.92 -26.53
N VAL A 64 -53.92 -56.30 -26.08
CA VAL A 64 -54.45 -55.90 -24.76
C VAL A 64 -53.60 -56.50 -23.64
N ALA A 65 -53.24 -57.79 -23.74
CA ALA A 65 -52.37 -58.44 -22.77
C ALA A 65 -50.99 -57.76 -22.64
N LYS A 66 -50.40 -57.36 -23.78
CA LYS A 66 -49.16 -56.57 -23.78
C LYS A 66 -49.37 -55.20 -23.13
N GLY A 67 -50.44 -54.50 -23.49
CA GLY A 67 -50.80 -53.22 -22.88
C GLY A 67 -50.97 -53.32 -21.37
N ASP A 68 -51.68 -54.34 -20.87
CA ASP A 68 -51.89 -54.59 -19.44
C ASP A 68 -50.57 -54.91 -18.72
N SER A 69 -49.67 -55.66 -19.37
CA SER A 69 -48.34 -55.94 -18.82
C SER A 69 -47.47 -54.68 -18.74
N GLU A 70 -47.51 -53.81 -19.76
CA GLU A 70 -46.79 -52.54 -19.75
C GLU A 70 -47.37 -51.57 -18.72
N LEU A 71 -48.70 -51.57 -18.53
CA LEU A 71 -49.37 -50.77 -17.50
C LEU A 71 -48.98 -51.25 -16.10
N ALA A 72 -48.97 -52.56 -15.85
CA ALA A 72 -48.51 -53.13 -14.59
C ALA A 72 -47.06 -52.75 -14.26
N MET A 73 -46.15 -52.83 -15.25
CA MET A 73 -44.75 -52.40 -15.08
C MET A 73 -44.62 -50.89 -14.78
N ARG A 74 -45.51 -50.07 -15.34
CA ARG A 74 -45.55 -48.63 -15.04
C ARG A 74 -46.12 -48.35 -13.66
N GLU A 75 -47.18 -49.05 -13.26
CA GLU A 75 -47.76 -48.95 -11.91
C GLU A 75 -46.74 -49.36 -10.85
N GLU A 76 -45.98 -50.44 -11.06
CA GLU A 76 -44.89 -50.86 -10.15
C GLU A 76 -43.77 -49.81 -10.08
N ARG A 77 -43.38 -49.24 -11.22
CA ARG A 77 -42.36 -48.18 -11.25
C ARG A 77 -42.84 -46.89 -10.57
N GLU A 78 -44.10 -46.54 -10.73
CA GLU A 78 -44.69 -45.38 -10.07
C GLU A 78 -44.73 -45.58 -8.55
N LEU A 79 -45.06 -46.80 -8.09
CA LEU A 79 -45.03 -47.15 -6.67
C LEU A 79 -43.61 -47.04 -6.08
N LEU A 80 -42.59 -47.53 -6.79
CA LEU A 80 -41.18 -47.40 -6.37
C LEU A 80 -40.75 -45.94 -6.28
N LEU A 81 -41.08 -45.12 -7.28
CA LEU A 81 -40.78 -43.69 -7.26
C LEU A 81 -41.51 -42.95 -6.13
N GLN A 82 -42.73 -43.36 -5.80
CA GLN A 82 -43.48 -42.82 -4.66
C GLN A 82 -42.83 -43.21 -3.32
N GLN A 83 -42.31 -44.44 -3.18
CA GLN A 83 -41.55 -44.86 -2.01
C GLN A 83 -40.24 -44.06 -1.87
N GLU A 84 -39.46 -43.93 -2.95
CA GLU A 84 -38.23 -43.12 -2.94
C GLU A 84 -38.49 -41.65 -2.60
N LEU A 85 -39.57 -41.06 -3.12
CA LEU A 85 -39.97 -39.70 -2.77
C LEU A 85 -40.35 -39.57 -1.30
N HIS A 86 -41.00 -40.58 -0.71
CA HIS A 86 -41.35 -40.59 0.70
C HIS A 86 -40.10 -40.67 1.58
N ASP A 87 -39.15 -41.54 1.25
CA ASP A 87 -37.89 -41.69 1.98
C ASP A 87 -37.06 -40.41 1.91
N LEU A 88 -36.93 -39.80 0.72
CA LEU A 88 -36.24 -38.52 0.54
C LEU A 88 -36.93 -37.37 1.30
N GLN A 89 -38.26 -37.37 1.39
CA GLN A 89 -39.00 -36.41 2.21
C GLN A 89 -38.73 -36.61 3.70
N GLY A 90 -38.62 -37.87 4.17
CA GLY A 90 -38.21 -38.21 5.53
C GLY A 90 -36.84 -37.64 5.86
N VAL A 91 -35.82 -37.95 5.04
CA VAL A 91 -34.44 -37.46 5.21
C VAL A 91 -34.38 -35.94 5.18
N ARG A 92 -35.11 -35.28 4.27
CA ARG A 92 -35.20 -33.81 4.23
C ARG A 92 -35.75 -33.25 5.55
N ASN A 93 -36.81 -33.85 6.08
CA ASN A 93 -37.42 -33.39 7.32
C ASN A 93 -36.49 -33.60 8.53
N GLU A 94 -35.76 -34.71 8.58
CA GLU A 94 -34.74 -34.97 9.61
C GLU A 94 -33.61 -33.94 9.56
N LEU A 95 -33.03 -33.69 8.38
CA LEU A 95 -31.99 -32.67 8.20
C LEU A 95 -32.51 -31.26 8.54
N GLN A 96 -33.76 -30.95 8.21
CA GLN A 96 -34.38 -29.67 8.55
C GLN A 96 -34.61 -29.54 10.07
N ASN A 97 -34.93 -30.63 10.76
CA ASN A 97 -35.03 -30.67 12.21
C ASN A 97 -33.65 -30.54 12.88
N GLU A 98 -32.61 -31.14 12.32
CA GLU A 98 -31.23 -30.97 12.81
C GLU A 98 -30.73 -29.54 12.64
N VAL A 99 -30.95 -28.92 11.47
CA VAL A 99 -30.60 -27.51 11.19
C VAL A 99 -31.37 -26.57 12.12
N THR A 100 -32.64 -26.83 12.40
CA THR A 100 -33.39 -26.00 13.35
C THR A 100 -32.96 -26.23 14.80
N SER A 101 -32.59 -27.46 15.18
CA SER A 101 -32.06 -27.75 16.52
C SER A 101 -30.69 -27.11 16.77
N THR A 102 -29.80 -27.14 15.78
CA THR A 102 -28.46 -26.51 15.84
C THR A 102 -28.58 -24.99 15.90
N LYS A 103 -29.45 -24.39 15.09
CA LYS A 103 -29.76 -22.95 15.19
C LYS A 103 -30.31 -22.57 16.56
N LYS A 104 -31.21 -23.37 17.14
CA LYS A 104 -31.74 -23.13 18.50
C LYS A 104 -30.66 -23.24 19.57
N LYS A 105 -29.75 -24.22 19.47
CA LYS A 105 -28.61 -24.37 20.40
C LYS A 105 -27.64 -23.19 20.30
N GLN A 106 -27.27 -22.79 19.08
CA GLN A 106 -26.40 -21.63 18.84
C GLN A 106 -27.04 -20.33 19.34
N MET A 107 -28.35 -20.14 19.12
CA MET A 107 -29.09 -19.02 19.68
C MET A 107 -29.10 -19.03 21.21
N ALA A 108 -29.31 -20.20 21.83
CA ALA A 108 -29.28 -20.33 23.29
C ALA A 108 -27.89 -20.09 23.91
N GLU A 109 -26.81 -20.46 23.23
CA GLU A 109 -25.43 -20.18 23.66
C GLU A 109 -25.04 -18.71 23.48
N LEU A 110 -25.55 -18.05 22.44
CA LEU A 110 -25.27 -16.64 22.17
C LEU A 110 -26.16 -15.69 22.99
N GLN A 111 -27.35 -16.12 23.42
CA GLN A 111 -28.28 -15.31 24.21
C GLN A 111 -27.67 -14.73 25.49
N PRO A 112 -27.00 -15.50 26.38
CA PRO A 112 -26.41 -14.93 27.60
C PRO A 112 -25.31 -13.91 27.30
N ARG A 113 -24.62 -14.05 26.17
CA ARG A 113 -23.55 -13.14 25.73
C ARG A 113 -24.11 -11.85 25.12
N ILE A 114 -25.27 -11.94 24.48
CA ILE A 114 -26.06 -10.77 24.05
C ILE A 114 -26.60 -10.04 25.28
N ASP A 115 -27.19 -10.76 26.23
CA ASP A 115 -27.72 -10.18 27.48
C ASP A 115 -26.61 -9.50 28.31
N GLU A 116 -25.40 -10.08 28.35
CA GLU A 116 -24.22 -9.49 29.01
C GLU A 116 -23.74 -8.21 28.31
N VAL A 117 -23.70 -8.20 26.98
CA VAL A 117 -23.33 -7.00 26.19
C VAL A 117 -24.41 -5.93 26.31
N GLU A 118 -25.70 -6.29 26.28
CA GLU A 118 -26.81 -5.36 26.48
C GLU A 118 -26.80 -4.77 27.91
N GLY A 119 -26.47 -5.58 28.92
CA GLY A 119 -26.24 -5.14 30.29
C GLY A 119 -25.10 -4.14 30.41
N ALA A 120 -23.93 -4.46 29.85
CA ALA A 120 -22.77 -3.55 29.84
C ALA A 120 -23.09 -2.25 29.08
N LEU A 121 -23.87 -2.33 28.00
CA LEU A 121 -24.26 -1.16 27.21
C LEU A 121 -25.30 -0.29 27.94
N ALA A 122 -26.14 -0.88 28.80
CA ALA A 122 -27.03 -0.15 29.70
C ALA A 122 -26.26 0.53 30.84
N GLU A 123 -25.24 -0.11 31.41
CA GLU A 123 -24.36 0.46 32.43
C GLU A 123 -23.58 1.66 31.86
N VAL A 124 -22.95 1.52 30.69
CA VAL A 124 -22.24 2.62 30.02
C VAL A 124 -23.19 3.77 29.66
N LYS A 125 -24.43 3.49 29.26
CA LYS A 125 -25.44 4.54 29.04
C LYS A 125 -25.79 5.26 30.34
N GLN A 126 -25.95 4.53 31.43
CA GLN A 126 -26.22 5.12 32.74
C GLN A 126 -25.04 5.97 33.24
N GLU A 127 -23.81 5.53 33.02
CA GLU A 127 -22.60 6.31 33.32
C GLU A 127 -22.51 7.56 32.44
N LEU A 128 -22.80 7.45 31.14
CA LEU A 128 -22.83 8.58 30.22
C LEU A 128 -23.88 9.62 30.64
N ASP A 129 -25.06 9.18 31.07
CA ASP A 129 -26.12 10.08 31.54
C ASP A 129 -25.77 10.70 32.91
N ARG A 130 -25.11 9.96 33.81
CA ARG A 130 -24.53 10.52 35.04
C ARG A 130 -23.49 11.60 34.71
N HIS A 131 -22.57 11.33 33.80
CA HIS A 131 -21.55 12.29 33.37
C HIS A 131 -22.15 13.52 32.68
N LYS A 132 -23.18 13.35 31.84
CA LYS A 132 -23.92 14.48 31.24
C LYS A 132 -24.63 15.32 32.29
N SER A 133 -25.26 14.68 33.28
CA SER A 133 -25.92 15.41 34.38
C SER A 133 -24.91 16.14 35.28
N ALA A 134 -23.73 15.55 35.52
CA ALA A 134 -22.64 16.19 36.24
C ALA A 134 -22.04 17.37 35.45
N LEU A 135 -21.85 17.21 34.14
CA LEU A 135 -21.37 18.28 33.26
C LEU A 135 -22.37 19.46 33.22
N SER A 136 -23.67 19.18 33.12
CA SER A 136 -24.72 20.20 33.15
C SER A 136 -24.77 20.94 34.50
N LYS A 137 -24.60 20.23 35.62
CA LYS A 137 -24.49 20.86 36.95
C LYS A 137 -23.24 21.72 37.07
N LEU A 138 -22.08 21.23 36.60
CA LEU A 138 -20.83 21.97 36.65
C LEU A 138 -20.86 23.22 35.74
N GLN A 139 -21.54 23.13 34.60
CA GLN A 139 -21.79 24.27 33.71
C GLN A 139 -22.72 25.30 34.36
N ALA A 140 -23.81 24.86 35.00
CA ALA A 140 -24.71 25.75 35.74
C ALA A 140 -24.02 26.39 36.95
N GLU A 141 -23.18 25.65 37.68
CA GLU A 141 -22.36 26.19 38.78
C GLU A 141 -21.32 27.19 38.27
N HIS A 142 -20.69 26.91 37.13
CA HIS A 142 -19.75 27.84 36.50
C HIS A 142 -20.45 29.13 36.03
N GLU A 143 -21.64 29.02 35.44
CA GLU A 143 -22.45 30.19 35.07
C GLU A 143 -22.90 30.98 36.30
N ALA A 144 -23.38 30.32 37.36
CA ALA A 144 -23.75 30.95 38.61
C ALA A 144 -22.55 31.63 39.30
N LEU A 145 -21.36 31.01 39.27
CA LEU A 145 -20.13 31.61 39.79
C LEU A 145 -19.69 32.81 38.95
N LYS A 146 -19.89 32.77 37.64
CA LYS A 146 -19.61 33.89 36.73
C LYS A 146 -20.56 35.06 36.96
N GLU A 147 -21.85 34.78 37.15
CA GLU A 147 -22.84 35.79 37.54
C GLU A 147 -22.55 36.36 38.93
N ARG A 148 -22.16 35.52 39.89
CA ARG A 148 -21.77 35.95 41.23
C ARG A 148 -20.49 36.78 41.23
N ALA A 149 -19.52 36.45 40.37
CA ALA A 149 -18.31 37.24 40.17
C ALA A 149 -18.62 38.59 39.51
N LEU A 150 -19.55 38.63 38.55
CA LEU A 150 -20.05 39.88 37.95
C LEU A 150 -20.80 40.73 38.98
N ALA A 151 -21.65 40.14 39.81
CA ALA A 151 -22.36 40.82 40.89
C ALA A 151 -21.39 41.36 41.95
N LEU A 152 -20.37 40.58 42.34
CA LEU A 152 -19.31 41.02 43.27
C LEU A 152 -18.44 42.13 42.65
N ARG A 153 -18.17 42.07 41.34
CA ARG A 153 -17.44 43.13 40.63
C ARG A 153 -18.25 44.42 40.55
N ASN A 154 -19.56 44.32 40.31
CA ASN A 154 -20.45 45.48 40.29
C ASN A 154 -20.62 46.07 41.70
N SER A 155 -20.79 45.24 42.72
CA SER A 155 -20.80 45.66 44.13
C SER A 155 -19.46 46.29 44.54
N LYS A 156 -18.33 45.75 44.09
CA LYS A 156 -17.00 46.35 44.32
C LYS A 156 -16.90 47.73 43.66
N MET A 157 -17.35 47.87 42.41
CA MET A 157 -17.40 49.17 41.70
C MET A 157 -18.31 50.18 42.42
N GLU A 158 -19.46 49.76 42.93
CA GLU A 158 -20.37 50.59 43.74
C GLU A 158 -19.72 51.00 45.07
N THR A 159 -19.02 50.08 45.76
CA THR A 159 -18.29 50.40 47.00
C THR A 159 -17.07 51.29 46.76
N GLU A 160 -16.38 51.17 45.62
CA GLU A 160 -15.27 52.05 45.24
C GLU A 160 -15.77 53.45 44.84
N ALA A 161 -16.94 53.54 44.20
CA ALA A 161 -17.61 54.82 43.94
C ALA A 161 -18.06 55.48 45.24
N ALA A 162 -18.68 54.73 46.16
CA ALA A 162 -19.05 55.21 47.49
C ALA A 162 -17.82 55.60 48.33
N LYS A 163 -16.70 54.88 48.21
CA LYS A 163 -15.43 55.22 48.87
C LYS A 163 -14.82 56.50 48.32
N LYS A 164 -14.89 56.75 47.00
CA LYS A 164 -14.46 58.02 46.40
C LYS A 164 -15.34 59.20 46.79
N GLU A 165 -16.65 58.99 46.93
CA GLU A 165 -17.56 60.00 47.49
C GLU A 165 -17.28 60.27 48.98
N LEU A 166 -16.99 59.22 49.77
CA LEU A 166 -16.61 59.36 51.18
C LEU A 166 -15.25 60.04 51.35
N GLU A 167 -14.27 59.76 50.49
CA GLU A 167 -12.95 60.40 50.46
C GLU A 167 -13.05 61.89 50.09
N ALA A 168 -13.96 62.25 49.18
CA ALA A 168 -14.27 63.65 48.84
C ALA A 168 -14.99 64.41 49.99
N LEU A 169 -15.77 63.71 50.82
CA LEU A 169 -16.40 64.27 52.03
C LEU A 169 -15.42 64.34 53.23
N LEU A 170 -14.46 63.41 53.33
CA LEU A 170 -13.42 63.37 54.37
C LEU A 170 -12.35 64.47 54.22
N GLN A 171 -12.20 65.04 53.02
CA GLN A 171 -11.32 66.19 52.78
C GLN A 171 -11.91 67.51 53.30
N LYS A 172 -13.20 67.55 53.67
CA LYS A 172 -13.90 68.72 54.24
C LYS A 172 -14.01 68.76 55.76
N VAL A 173 -13.66 67.69 56.48
CA VAL A 173 -13.72 67.67 57.96
C VAL A 173 -12.37 67.18 58.53
N ARG A 174 -11.36 68.06 58.43
CA ARG A 174 -10.01 67.87 59.01
C ARG A 174 -9.74 68.86 60.16
N SER A 175 -10.75 69.14 60.97
CA SER A 175 -10.63 69.76 62.31
C SER A 175 -11.64 69.02 63.18
N GLU A 176 -11.25 68.03 63.97
CA GLU A 176 -10.79 68.19 65.36
C GLU A 176 -10.13 66.89 65.88
N PRO A 177 -9.01 66.95 66.64
CA PRO A 177 -8.41 65.79 67.29
C PRO A 177 -8.40 65.90 68.82
N GLU A 178 -8.58 64.78 69.55
CA GLU A 178 -7.75 64.48 70.75
C GLU A 178 -7.96 63.11 71.41
N LYS A 179 -9.00 62.31 71.11
CA LYS A 179 -9.24 61.04 71.82
C LYS A 179 -8.91 59.73 71.09
N MET A 180 -8.45 59.76 69.83
CA MET A 180 -8.27 58.56 68.97
C MET A 180 -6.80 58.21 68.64
N LYS A 181 -5.81 58.64 69.42
CA LYS A 181 -4.38 58.40 69.11
C LYS A 181 -3.81 57.05 69.61
N LYS A 182 -4.41 56.41 70.62
CA LYS A 182 -3.81 55.18 71.22
C LYS A 182 -4.34 53.85 70.68
N GLN A 183 -5.50 53.84 70.03
CA GLN A 183 -6.03 52.64 69.36
C GLN A 183 -5.60 52.53 67.89
N ALA A 184 -5.04 53.59 67.30
CA ALA A 184 -4.58 53.62 65.92
C ALA A 184 -3.23 52.93 65.71
N ASP A 185 -2.30 52.95 66.66
CA ASP A 185 -0.94 52.43 66.46
C ASP A 185 -0.86 50.89 66.41
N ILE A 186 -1.76 50.21 67.13
CA ILE A 186 -1.87 48.73 67.10
C ILE A 186 -2.58 48.28 65.81
N ALA A 187 -3.60 49.04 65.37
CA ALA A 187 -4.26 48.79 64.10
C ALA A 187 -3.36 49.11 62.89
N ALA A 188 -2.49 50.12 62.99
CA ALA A 188 -1.57 50.52 61.92
C ALA A 188 -0.45 49.48 61.66
N THR A 189 0.05 48.83 62.70
CA THR A 189 1.09 47.79 62.57
C THR A 189 0.53 46.47 62.04
N ALA A 190 -0.69 46.10 62.44
CA ALA A 190 -1.42 44.96 61.86
C ALA A 190 -1.90 45.24 60.42
N ALA A 191 -2.32 46.47 60.12
CA ALA A 191 -2.68 46.87 58.75
C ALA A 191 -1.46 46.92 57.82
N ALA A 192 -0.29 47.39 58.27
CA ALA A 192 0.90 47.43 57.43
C ALA A 192 1.45 46.03 57.07
N THR A 193 1.35 45.06 57.98
CA THR A 193 1.76 43.67 57.72
C THR A 193 0.75 42.92 56.84
N ASN A 194 -0.55 43.15 57.03
CA ASN A 194 -1.60 42.62 56.15
C ASN A 194 -1.62 43.31 54.77
N GLN A 195 -1.28 44.59 54.69
CA GLN A 195 -1.13 45.32 53.42
C GLN A 195 0.08 44.79 52.64
N GLY A 196 1.23 44.58 53.30
CA GLY A 196 2.41 44.01 52.64
C GLY A 196 2.25 42.56 52.16
N THR A 197 1.33 41.79 52.73
CA THR A 197 0.98 40.43 52.26
C THR A 197 -0.09 40.45 51.17
N MET A 198 -1.05 41.39 51.23
CA MET A 198 -1.98 41.67 50.12
C MET A 198 -1.25 42.20 48.88
N ASP A 199 -0.32 43.14 49.02
CA ASP A 199 0.41 43.72 47.89
C ASP A 199 1.29 42.68 47.17
N LYS A 200 1.86 41.73 47.93
CA LYS A 200 2.59 40.57 47.37
C LYS A 200 1.66 39.60 46.64
N SER A 201 0.52 39.28 47.25
CA SER A 201 -0.47 38.39 46.63
C SER A 201 -1.08 39.03 45.37
N ASP A 202 -1.28 40.35 45.36
CA ASP A 202 -1.76 41.11 44.20
C ASP A 202 -0.69 41.24 43.10
N GLN A 203 0.60 41.31 43.46
CA GLN A 203 1.70 41.23 42.49
C GLN A 203 1.77 39.83 41.86
N GLU A 204 1.70 38.78 42.67
CA GLU A 204 1.68 37.40 42.18
C GLU A 204 0.46 37.14 41.29
N LEU A 205 -0.74 37.62 41.66
CA LEU A 205 -1.94 37.51 40.83
C LEU A 205 -1.81 38.23 39.50
N LYS A 206 -1.21 39.43 39.48
CA LYS A 206 -0.94 40.15 38.22
C LYS A 206 0.07 39.42 37.34
N GLU A 207 1.11 38.84 37.93
CA GLU A 207 2.07 38.01 37.19
C GLU A 207 1.40 36.75 36.61
N TYR A 208 0.52 36.10 37.37
CA TYR A 208 -0.27 34.97 36.87
C TYR A 208 -1.25 35.38 35.78
N GLU A 209 -1.95 36.52 35.91
CA GLU A 209 -2.83 37.06 34.86
C GLU A 209 -2.06 37.39 33.58
N ILE A 210 -0.88 38.00 33.69
CA ILE A 210 -0.02 38.28 32.53
C ILE A 210 0.42 36.96 31.88
N SER A 211 0.87 35.97 32.66
CA SER A 211 1.29 34.67 32.12
C SER A 211 0.13 33.91 31.45
N LEU A 212 -1.08 34.00 32.01
CA LEU A 212 -2.27 33.36 31.47
C LEU A 212 -2.70 34.02 30.15
N ASN A 213 -2.60 35.34 30.07
CA ASN A 213 -2.94 36.09 28.87
C ASN A 213 -1.89 35.89 27.77
N GLU A 214 -0.61 35.77 28.12
CA GLU A 214 0.46 35.36 27.19
C GLU A 214 0.26 33.93 26.68
N GLN A 215 -0.11 32.98 27.55
CA GLN A 215 -0.44 31.63 27.12
C GLN A 215 -1.68 31.58 26.22
N ALA A 216 -2.71 32.36 26.51
CA ALA A 216 -3.90 32.47 25.67
C ALA A 216 -3.57 33.08 24.30
N LYS A 217 -2.69 34.08 24.25
CA LYS A 217 -2.22 34.68 23.00
C LYS A 217 -1.39 33.71 22.17
N ARG A 218 -0.43 33.01 22.78
CA ARG A 218 0.36 31.95 22.12
C ARG A 218 -0.53 30.83 21.58
N ARG A 219 -1.57 30.46 22.32
CA ARG A 219 -2.52 29.43 21.88
C ARG A 219 -3.32 29.87 20.65
N ARG A 220 -3.77 31.12 20.58
CA ARG A 220 -4.40 31.68 19.38
C ARG A 220 -3.44 31.76 18.19
N GLU A 221 -2.22 32.23 18.39
CA GLU A 221 -1.19 32.29 17.34
C GLU A 221 -0.87 30.88 16.79
N LEU A 222 -0.84 29.86 17.64
CA LEU A 222 -0.69 28.46 17.26
C LEU A 222 -1.91 27.92 16.50
N GLU A 223 -3.14 28.27 16.89
CA GLU A 223 -4.36 27.90 16.18
C GLU A 223 -4.44 28.55 14.79
N GLU A 224 -4.07 29.83 14.69
CA GLU A 224 -3.99 30.55 13.42
C GLU A 224 -2.89 29.96 12.51
N SER A 225 -1.71 29.65 13.05
CA SER A 225 -0.63 28.97 12.31
C SER A 225 -1.06 27.57 11.85
N LYS A 226 -1.74 26.80 12.70
CA LYS A 226 -2.29 25.48 12.34
C LYS A 226 -3.32 25.60 11.21
N MET A 227 -4.22 26.58 11.28
CA MET A 227 -5.22 26.82 10.23
C MET A 227 -4.57 27.20 8.90
N ALA A 228 -3.53 28.05 8.94
CA ALA A 228 -2.76 28.42 7.75
C ALA A 228 -2.05 27.22 7.11
N LEU A 229 -1.42 26.36 7.92
CA LEU A 229 -0.76 25.14 7.45
C LEU A 229 -1.76 24.13 6.86
N VAL A 230 -2.97 24.02 7.42
CA VAL A 230 -4.04 23.17 6.86
C VAL A 230 -4.48 23.69 5.50
N LEU A 231 -4.67 25.00 5.36
CA LEU A 231 -5.01 25.62 4.07
C LEU A 231 -3.90 25.45 3.02
N GLU A 232 -2.63 25.57 3.41
CA GLU A 232 -1.49 25.29 2.53
C GLU A 232 -1.43 23.80 2.13
N ALA A 233 -1.66 22.89 3.08
CA ALA A 233 -1.71 21.46 2.81
C ALA A 233 -2.84 21.11 1.82
N GLU A 234 -4.03 21.68 1.98
CA GLU A 234 -5.12 21.52 1.03
C GLU A 234 -4.78 22.09 -0.36
N ARG A 235 -4.09 23.23 -0.41
CA ARG A 235 -3.63 23.83 -1.67
C ARG A 235 -2.64 22.92 -2.39
N HIS A 236 -1.66 22.37 -1.66
CA HIS A 236 -0.71 21.40 -2.19
C HIS A 236 -1.40 20.11 -2.62
N GLN A 237 -2.40 19.63 -1.89
CA GLN A 237 -3.19 18.45 -2.26
C GLN A 237 -3.92 18.66 -3.59
N ARG A 238 -4.54 19.84 -3.80
CA ARG A 238 -5.20 20.20 -5.07
C ARG A 238 -4.19 20.33 -6.21
N GLU A 239 -3.02 20.91 -5.97
CA GLU A 239 -1.94 21.00 -6.96
C GLU A 239 -1.39 19.62 -7.35
N ILE A 240 -1.26 18.70 -6.39
CA ILE A 240 -0.82 17.32 -6.64
C ILE A 240 -1.85 16.58 -7.50
N LEU A 241 -3.15 16.68 -7.17
CA LEU A 241 -4.22 16.08 -7.96
C LEU A 241 -4.26 16.64 -9.39
N ALA A 242 -4.09 17.95 -9.56
CA ALA A 242 -4.02 18.58 -10.88
C ALA A 242 -2.78 18.14 -11.68
N ARG A 243 -1.62 17.95 -11.02
CA ARG A 243 -0.41 17.42 -11.66
C ARG A 243 -0.55 15.94 -12.02
N GLN A 244 -1.22 15.14 -11.19
CA GLN A 244 -1.51 13.73 -11.47
C GLN A 244 -2.44 13.58 -12.68
N ALA A 245 -3.52 14.38 -12.76
CA ALA A 245 -4.40 14.40 -13.92
C ALA A 245 -3.64 14.73 -15.22
N LYS A 246 -2.78 15.75 -15.20
CA LYS A 246 -1.92 16.09 -16.34
C LYS A 246 -0.94 14.98 -16.69
N ALA A 247 -0.36 14.30 -15.71
CA ALA A 247 0.55 13.18 -15.94
C ALA A 247 -0.18 11.99 -16.59
N ASP A 248 -1.44 11.74 -16.20
CA ASP A 248 -2.24 10.67 -16.79
C ASP A 248 -2.73 11.03 -18.20
N ASP A 249 -3.02 12.28 -18.48
CA ASP A 249 -3.30 12.77 -19.84
C ASP A 249 -2.07 12.64 -20.75
N ILE A 250 -0.87 12.96 -20.23
CA ILE A 250 0.40 12.76 -20.96
C ILE A 250 0.65 11.27 -21.22
N LYS A 251 0.36 10.37 -20.26
CA LYS A 251 0.49 8.92 -20.46
C LYS A 251 -0.48 8.42 -21.53
N LYS A 252 -1.72 8.90 -21.55
CA LYS A 252 -2.70 8.56 -22.60
C LYS A 252 -2.23 9.05 -23.97
N ALA A 253 -1.76 10.29 -24.06
CA ALA A 253 -1.20 10.84 -25.29
C ALA A 253 0.06 10.09 -25.77
N LEU A 254 0.89 9.61 -24.84
CA LEU A 254 2.05 8.77 -25.15
C LEU A 254 1.61 7.39 -25.69
N ALA A 255 0.57 6.79 -25.09
CA ALA A 255 0.03 5.51 -25.55
C ALA A 255 -0.57 5.63 -26.96
N THR A 256 -1.34 6.68 -27.24
CA THR A 256 -1.87 6.93 -28.59
C THR A 256 -0.74 7.20 -29.59
N ALA A 257 0.28 7.97 -29.21
CA ALA A 257 1.43 8.21 -30.07
C ALA A 257 2.25 6.92 -30.35
N HIS A 258 2.32 6.00 -29.38
CA HIS A 258 2.93 4.68 -29.58
C HIS A 258 2.12 3.80 -30.54
N GLU A 259 0.79 3.81 -30.43
CA GLU A 259 -0.10 3.11 -31.37
C GLU A 259 -0.01 3.70 -32.79
N GLU A 260 0.02 5.03 -32.92
CA GLU A 260 0.22 5.72 -34.18
C GLU A 260 1.60 5.43 -34.80
N ALA A 261 2.66 5.38 -33.99
CA ALA A 261 3.99 5.03 -34.45
C ALA A 261 4.08 3.56 -34.89
N ALA A 262 3.41 2.64 -34.17
CA ALA A 262 3.32 1.23 -34.56
C ALA A 262 2.54 1.07 -35.87
N HIS A 263 1.44 1.80 -36.05
CA HIS A 263 0.68 1.84 -37.30
C HIS A 263 1.51 2.40 -38.46
N ALA A 264 2.24 3.50 -38.23
CA ALA A 264 3.12 4.09 -39.24
C ALA A 264 4.28 3.14 -39.64
N LEU A 265 4.83 2.38 -38.69
CA LEU A 265 5.83 1.34 -38.98
C LEU A 265 5.24 0.18 -39.79
N ALA A 266 4.02 -0.26 -39.48
CA ALA A 266 3.32 -1.30 -40.25
C ALA A 266 3.02 -0.84 -41.69
N GLU A 267 2.52 0.39 -41.87
CA GLU A 267 2.29 0.98 -43.19
C GLU A 267 3.60 1.16 -43.97
N ARG A 268 4.68 1.60 -43.30
CA ARG A 268 6.00 1.68 -43.92
C ARG A 268 6.49 0.30 -44.38
N ALA A 269 6.32 -0.74 -43.57
CA ALA A 269 6.70 -2.11 -43.94
C ALA A 269 5.87 -2.62 -45.14
N ARG A 270 4.56 -2.29 -45.19
CA ARG A 270 3.70 -2.59 -46.33
C ARG A 270 4.18 -1.89 -47.61
N LEU A 271 4.43 -0.58 -47.53
CA LEU A 271 4.94 0.21 -48.66
C LEU A 271 6.33 -0.25 -49.12
N GLU A 272 7.21 -0.67 -48.20
CA GLU A 272 8.51 -1.25 -48.55
C GLU A 272 8.35 -2.61 -49.27
N MET A 273 7.37 -3.44 -48.90
CA MET A 273 7.04 -4.67 -49.62
C MET A 273 6.47 -4.39 -51.02
N GLU A 274 5.56 -3.42 -51.14
CA GLU A 274 5.00 -2.97 -52.42
C GLU A 274 6.09 -2.40 -53.33
N GLN A 275 6.99 -1.57 -52.79
CA GLN A 275 8.13 -1.03 -53.52
C GLN A 275 9.05 -2.15 -54.02
N ARG A 276 9.34 -3.17 -53.20
CA ARG A 276 10.15 -4.34 -53.61
C ARG A 276 9.46 -5.15 -54.71
N ALA A 277 8.14 -5.31 -54.65
CA ALA A 277 7.37 -5.97 -55.70
C ALA A 277 7.45 -5.20 -57.03
N VAL A 278 7.25 -3.88 -57.00
CA VAL A 278 7.36 -3.01 -58.18
C VAL A 278 8.78 -3.01 -58.75
N ILE A 279 9.82 -3.00 -57.91
CA ILE A 279 11.22 -3.13 -58.36
C ILE A 279 11.46 -4.48 -59.04
N ALA A 280 10.91 -5.57 -58.50
CA ALA A 280 11.01 -6.89 -59.11
C ALA A 280 10.30 -6.94 -60.48
N ASP A 281 9.13 -6.31 -60.59
CA ASP A 281 8.38 -6.22 -61.86
C ASP A 281 9.09 -5.34 -62.88
N LEU A 282 9.67 -4.21 -62.46
CA LEU A 282 10.51 -3.37 -63.31
C LEU A 282 11.71 -4.16 -63.85
N LYS A 283 12.35 -4.96 -63.00
CA LYS A 283 13.48 -5.81 -63.41
C LYS A 283 13.07 -6.89 -64.41
N ARG A 284 11.91 -7.53 -64.20
CA ARG A 284 11.33 -8.48 -65.17
C ARG A 284 11.01 -7.81 -66.51
N ALA A 285 10.44 -6.60 -66.48
CA ALA A 285 10.15 -5.82 -67.68
C ALA A 285 11.43 -5.39 -68.41
N GLN A 286 12.47 -4.99 -67.68
CA GLN A 286 13.76 -4.62 -68.25
C GLN A 286 14.49 -5.82 -68.86
N ASP A 287 14.41 -7.00 -68.23
CA ASP A 287 14.93 -8.26 -68.79
C ASP A 287 14.15 -8.69 -70.04
N ALA A 288 12.83 -8.49 -70.07
CA ALA A 288 11.99 -8.73 -71.25
C ALA A 288 12.34 -7.77 -72.39
N LEU A 289 12.50 -6.47 -72.11
CA LEU A 289 12.92 -5.46 -73.08
C LEU A 289 14.33 -5.73 -73.61
N SER A 290 15.26 -6.19 -72.76
CA SER A 290 16.60 -6.63 -73.14
C SER A 290 16.55 -7.84 -74.10
N LYS A 291 15.67 -8.81 -73.84
CA LYS A 291 15.44 -9.95 -74.73
C LYS A 291 14.84 -9.51 -76.07
N GLU A 292 13.83 -8.65 -76.05
CA GLU A 292 13.25 -8.09 -77.29
C GLU A 292 14.27 -7.27 -78.07
N SER A 293 15.07 -6.44 -77.41
CA SER A 293 16.12 -5.63 -78.07
C SER A 293 17.19 -6.52 -78.71
N LYS A 294 17.57 -7.64 -78.07
CA LYS A 294 18.45 -8.66 -78.66
C LYS A 294 17.79 -9.37 -79.84
N GLN A 295 16.50 -9.70 -79.76
CA GLN A 295 15.75 -10.29 -80.88
C GLN A 295 15.63 -9.30 -82.05
N TYR A 296 15.35 -8.03 -81.78
CA TYR A 296 15.31 -6.95 -82.77
C TYR A 296 16.69 -6.76 -83.43
N SER A 297 17.77 -6.73 -82.65
CA SER A 297 19.15 -6.69 -83.14
C SER A 297 19.48 -7.87 -84.07
N ASN A 298 19.08 -9.09 -83.68
CA ASN A 298 19.29 -10.28 -84.49
C ASN A 298 18.43 -10.28 -85.76
N ASN A 299 17.18 -9.83 -85.69
CA ASN A 299 16.30 -9.64 -86.84
C ASN A 299 16.82 -8.56 -87.78
N LEU A 300 17.34 -7.45 -87.26
CA LEU A 300 17.99 -6.39 -88.04
C LEU A 300 19.26 -6.90 -88.74
N LYS A 301 20.07 -7.73 -88.07
CA LYS A 301 21.22 -8.41 -88.70
C LYS A 301 20.76 -9.37 -89.80
N ARG A 302 19.63 -10.06 -89.61
CA ARG A 302 19.02 -10.94 -90.61
C ARG A 302 18.51 -10.15 -91.82
N CYS A 303 17.81 -9.03 -91.60
CA CYS A 303 17.40 -8.12 -92.68
C CYS A 303 18.60 -7.54 -93.41
N LYS A 304 19.65 -7.08 -92.72
CA LYS A 304 20.88 -6.60 -93.36
C LYS A 304 21.59 -7.69 -94.17
N ARG A 305 21.61 -8.94 -93.71
CA ARG A 305 22.12 -10.08 -94.49
C ARG A 305 21.26 -10.35 -95.74
N ALA A 306 19.93 -10.25 -95.62
CA ALA A 306 19.02 -10.37 -96.74
C ALA A 306 19.16 -9.20 -97.74
N GLU A 307 19.36 -7.97 -97.27
CA GLU A 307 19.68 -6.80 -98.10
C GLU A 307 21.02 -6.97 -98.83
N VAL A 308 22.06 -7.46 -98.15
CA VAL A 308 23.35 -7.75 -98.79
C VAL A 308 23.20 -8.90 -99.81
N GLN A 309 22.41 -9.93 -99.53
CA GLN A 309 22.09 -10.97 -100.52
C GLN A 309 21.29 -10.43 -101.72
N LEU A 310 20.35 -9.50 -101.49
CA LEU A 310 19.63 -8.81 -102.55
C LEU A 310 20.56 -7.93 -103.37
N GLN A 311 21.45 -7.16 -102.74
CA GLN A 311 22.48 -6.35 -103.42
C GLN A 311 23.46 -7.22 -104.20
N THR A 312 23.86 -8.38 -103.67
CA THR A 312 24.73 -9.33 -104.38
C THR A 312 24.01 -9.92 -105.59
N SER A 313 22.73 -10.26 -105.45
CA SER A 313 21.89 -10.73 -106.56
C SER A 313 21.67 -9.63 -107.60
N GLN A 314 21.45 -8.38 -107.17
CA GLN A 314 21.36 -7.19 -108.03
C GLN A 314 22.69 -6.84 -108.70
N ALA A 315 23.83 -7.11 -108.08
CA ALA A 315 25.16 -6.96 -108.68
C ALA A 315 25.48 -8.08 -109.69
N GLN A 316 24.81 -9.25 -109.59
CA GLN A 316 24.87 -10.31 -110.59
C GLN A 316 23.98 -10.01 -111.82
N VAL A 317 22.95 -9.16 -111.69
CA VAL A 317 22.09 -8.72 -112.82
C VAL A 317 22.89 -8.10 -113.98
N PRO A 318 23.82 -7.14 -113.79
CA PRO A 318 24.62 -6.60 -114.89
C PRO A 318 25.62 -7.61 -115.48
N PHE A 319 26.07 -8.62 -114.72
CA PHE A 319 26.92 -9.69 -115.25
C PHE A 319 26.12 -10.66 -116.13
N MET A 320 24.91 -11.03 -115.70
CA MET A 320 23.95 -11.81 -116.48
C MET A 320 23.44 -11.01 -117.70
N GLN A 321 23.23 -9.70 -117.56
CA GLN A 321 22.89 -8.80 -118.68
C GLN A 321 24.05 -8.68 -119.66
N ARG A 322 25.32 -8.65 -119.21
CA ARG A 322 26.48 -8.73 -120.10
C ARG A 322 26.57 -10.07 -120.82
N GLN A 323 26.26 -11.21 -120.17
CA GLN A 323 26.18 -12.50 -120.85
C GLN A 323 25.03 -12.56 -121.88
N VAL A 324 23.90 -11.89 -121.59
CA VAL A 324 22.79 -11.73 -122.54
C VAL A 324 23.15 -10.78 -123.68
N ASP A 325 23.85 -9.68 -123.42
CA ASP A 325 24.33 -8.73 -124.43
C ASP A 325 25.43 -9.34 -125.30
N GLU A 326 26.26 -10.22 -124.76
CA GLU A 326 27.30 -10.94 -125.47
C GLU A 326 26.71 -12.07 -126.32
N ALA A 327 25.70 -12.80 -125.80
CA ALA A 327 24.88 -13.71 -126.60
C ALA A 327 24.04 -12.97 -127.67
N ALA A 328 23.59 -11.73 -127.39
CA ALA A 328 22.90 -10.88 -128.35
C ALA A 328 23.84 -10.31 -129.42
N ARG A 329 25.11 -10.00 -129.09
CA ARG A 329 26.15 -9.62 -130.07
C ARG A 329 26.57 -10.81 -130.93
N GLN A 330 26.66 -12.02 -130.37
CA GLN A 330 26.87 -13.25 -131.15
C GLN A 330 25.67 -13.55 -132.07
N SER A 331 24.43 -13.29 -131.61
CA SER A 331 23.23 -13.37 -132.46
C SER A 331 23.16 -12.25 -133.52
N ALA A 332 23.66 -11.05 -133.22
CA ALA A 332 23.72 -9.92 -134.16
C ALA A 332 24.80 -10.12 -135.24
N GLN A 333 25.97 -10.64 -134.89
CA GLN A 333 27.01 -11.02 -135.85
C GLN A 333 26.52 -12.12 -136.81
N LEU A 334 25.83 -13.15 -136.29
CA LEU A 334 25.18 -14.19 -137.12
C LEU A 334 24.00 -13.65 -137.96
N LYS A 335 23.32 -12.57 -137.53
CA LYS A 335 22.27 -11.88 -138.29
C LYS A 335 22.81 -10.91 -139.33
N GLU A 336 23.99 -10.34 -139.14
CA GLU A 336 24.64 -9.41 -140.06
C GLU A 336 25.42 -10.15 -141.17
N GLU A 337 25.98 -11.32 -140.86
CA GLU A 337 26.43 -12.31 -141.84
C GLU A 337 25.24 -12.89 -142.64
N GLY A 338 24.09 -13.10 -142.00
CA GLY A 338 22.83 -13.48 -142.67
C GLY A 338 22.11 -12.38 -143.47
N ARG A 339 22.48 -11.10 -143.29
CA ARG A 339 22.01 -9.94 -144.09
C ARG A 339 22.93 -9.67 -145.28
N LYS A 340 24.26 -9.82 -145.12
CA LYS A 340 25.24 -9.72 -146.21
C LYS A 340 25.16 -10.89 -147.21
N GLN A 341 24.58 -12.02 -146.82
CA GLN A 341 24.25 -13.14 -147.72
C GLN A 341 22.85 -13.07 -148.36
N ARG A 342 22.05 -12.02 -148.06
CA ARG A 342 20.70 -11.82 -148.62
C ARG A 342 20.56 -10.61 -149.56
N SER A 343 21.49 -9.64 -149.57
CA SER A 343 21.49 -8.54 -150.57
C SER A 343 22.34 -8.83 -151.82
N VAL A 344 23.12 -9.92 -151.82
CA VAL A 344 23.86 -10.42 -153.00
C VAL A 344 22.97 -11.27 -153.94
N VAL A 345 21.71 -11.52 -153.56
CA VAL A 345 20.74 -12.32 -154.34
C VAL A 345 19.71 -11.45 -155.09
N ASP A 346 19.60 -10.15 -154.80
CA ASP A 346 18.60 -9.26 -155.43
C ASP A 346 19.18 -8.18 -156.38
N GLU A 347 20.50 -7.98 -156.42
CA GLU A 347 21.17 -7.12 -157.43
C GLU A 347 21.81 -7.90 -158.59
N LEU A 348 21.65 -9.24 -158.61
CA LEU A 348 21.98 -10.13 -159.71
C LEU A 348 20.73 -10.74 -160.39
N LYS A 349 19.63 -9.97 -160.39
CA LYS A 349 18.37 -10.28 -161.11
C LYS A 349 17.75 -9.08 -161.85
N ARG A 350 18.56 -8.08 -162.20
CA ARG A 350 18.25 -7.08 -163.24
C ARG A 350 19.49 -6.74 -164.06
N GLU A 351 20.02 -7.76 -164.73
CA GLU A 351 20.69 -7.61 -166.04
C GLU A 351 20.96 -8.99 -166.68
N VAL A 352 19.85 -9.72 -166.94
CA VAL A 352 19.78 -10.81 -167.94
C VAL A 352 18.60 -10.56 -168.89
N ASP A 353 18.39 -9.32 -169.33
CA ASP A 353 17.46 -9.06 -170.45
C ASP A 353 18.05 -8.13 -171.53
N ILE A 354 19.35 -7.79 -171.47
CA ILE A 354 20.01 -7.13 -172.60
C ILE A 354 21.42 -7.71 -172.81
N PHE A 355 21.44 -9.03 -172.98
CA PHE A 355 22.37 -9.66 -173.90
C PHE A 355 21.53 -10.44 -174.91
N ILE A 356 21.85 -10.29 -176.20
CA ILE A 356 21.34 -11.09 -177.32
C ILE A 356 19.98 -10.66 -177.90
N ASN A 357 19.91 -9.44 -178.45
CA ASN A 357 19.25 -9.28 -179.75
C ASN A 357 19.80 -8.08 -180.54
N SER A 358 21.09 -8.09 -180.86
CA SER A 358 21.63 -7.64 -182.17
C SER A 358 23.13 -7.35 -182.10
N PHE A 359 23.93 -8.41 -182.16
CA PHE A 359 25.12 -8.34 -183.01
C PHE A 359 25.09 -9.51 -183.99
N LEU A 360 24.30 -9.31 -185.06
CA LEU A 360 24.53 -9.89 -186.38
C LEU A 360 24.24 -8.82 -187.43
N LYS A 361 25.30 -8.05 -187.75
CA LYS A 361 25.74 -7.58 -189.08
C LYS A 361 27.02 -6.73 -188.86
N GLN A 362 28.18 -7.40 -188.80
CA GLN A 362 29.26 -7.44 -189.82
C GLN A 362 30.05 -6.12 -189.91
N GLU A 363 31.31 -5.99 -189.47
CA GLU A 363 32.63 -6.63 -189.75
C GLU A 363 33.53 -5.76 -190.66
N GLY A 364 34.84 -5.66 -190.30
CA GLY A 364 35.96 -5.22 -191.17
C GLY A 364 36.70 -3.93 -190.76
N ILE A 365 37.67 -3.92 -189.83
CA ILE A 365 39.17 -4.07 -189.96
C ILE A 365 40.00 -2.74 -190.02
N GLU A 366 40.91 -2.62 -189.04
CA GLU A 366 42.27 -2.00 -188.88
C GLU A 366 42.80 -0.63 -189.40
N GLN A 367 43.43 0.07 -188.44
CA GLN A 367 44.65 0.95 -188.29
C GLN A 367 45.45 1.60 -189.47
N GLY A 368 46.00 2.83 -189.23
CA GLY A 368 47.21 3.40 -189.91
C GLY A 368 47.25 4.93 -190.17
N LYS A 369 48.45 5.58 -190.26
CA LYS A 369 48.73 7.05 -190.27
C LYS A 369 49.11 7.67 -191.66
N LYS A 370 48.87 9.00 -191.80
CA LYS A 370 49.65 10.13 -192.45
C LYS A 370 50.30 10.01 -193.86
N ASP A 371 49.92 10.92 -194.79
CA ASP A 371 50.74 11.73 -195.74
C ASP A 371 50.04 11.95 -197.11
N PHE A 372 49.98 13.20 -197.61
CA PHE A 372 50.37 13.63 -198.98
C PHE A 372 49.99 15.10 -199.22
N LEU A 373 51.00 15.95 -199.19
CA LEU A 373 51.01 17.36 -199.57
C LEU A 373 52.07 17.43 -200.66
N LEU A 374 51.71 17.80 -201.89
CA LEU A 374 52.58 18.36 -202.95
C LEU A 374 51.82 18.37 -204.30
N ALA A 375 51.19 19.50 -204.64
CA ALA A 375 50.84 19.94 -206.00
C ALA A 375 50.10 21.29 -205.90
N LEU A 376 50.77 22.45 -205.75
CA LEU A 376 51.51 23.18 -206.80
C LEU A 376 50.51 23.78 -207.83
N MET A 377 50.17 25.07 -207.76
CA MET A 377 50.98 26.28 -208.10
C MET A 377 51.25 26.46 -209.60
N GLU A 378 50.28 26.98 -210.37
CA GLU A 378 50.60 27.46 -211.73
C GLU A 378 50.06 28.86 -212.08
N GLN A 379 48.91 29.33 -211.60
CA GLN A 379 48.36 30.56 -212.20
C GLN A 379 48.58 31.82 -211.36
N VAL A 380 49.86 31.97 -211.03
CA VAL A 380 50.54 33.10 -210.37
C VAL A 380 50.59 34.38 -211.23
N LYS A 381 50.06 34.38 -212.46
CA LYS A 381 50.09 35.58 -213.32
C LYS A 381 48.98 36.61 -213.05
N VAL A 382 47.90 36.23 -212.38
CA VAL A 382 46.86 37.19 -211.94
C VAL A 382 47.29 37.90 -210.64
N LEU A 383 48.22 37.28 -209.90
CA LEU A 383 48.71 37.75 -208.60
C LEU A 383 49.58 39.02 -208.65
N GLU A 384 49.97 39.53 -209.82
CA GLU A 384 50.77 40.78 -209.88
C GLU A 384 49.91 42.05 -209.82
N GLU A 385 48.63 42.00 -210.23
CA GLU A 385 47.70 43.15 -210.10
C GLU A 385 46.96 43.17 -208.75
N GLU A 386 46.75 42.00 -208.11
CA GLU A 386 46.14 41.90 -206.77
C GLU A 386 47.11 42.32 -205.63
N LEU A 387 48.43 42.26 -205.86
CA LEU A 387 49.44 42.59 -204.84
C LEU A 387 49.46 44.07 -204.43
N ALA A 388 49.00 44.98 -205.30
CA ALA A 388 48.99 46.41 -205.02
C ALA A 388 47.81 46.87 -204.12
N GLU A 389 46.69 46.14 -204.12
CA GLU A 389 45.53 46.45 -203.27
C GLU A 389 45.68 45.86 -201.84
N GLU A 390 46.24 44.65 -201.71
CA GLU A 390 46.48 44.00 -200.40
C GLU A 390 47.50 44.77 -199.53
N SER A 391 48.51 45.42 -200.12
CA SER A 391 49.50 46.20 -199.34
C SER A 391 48.87 47.40 -198.60
N LYS A 392 47.81 48.00 -199.15
CA LYS A 392 47.06 49.07 -198.46
C LYS A 392 46.16 48.53 -197.35
N TYR A 393 45.65 47.31 -197.47
CA TYR A 393 44.83 46.65 -196.45
C TYR A 393 45.66 46.21 -195.23
N GLU A 394 46.88 45.70 -195.45
CA GLU A 394 47.78 45.26 -194.36
C GLU A 394 48.15 46.41 -193.40
N GLN A 395 48.38 47.61 -193.93
CA GLN A 395 48.78 48.78 -193.11
C GLN A 395 47.64 49.29 -192.21
N GLN A 396 46.38 49.08 -192.60
CA GLN A 396 45.21 49.42 -191.78
C GLN A 396 45.01 48.40 -190.64
N GLN A 397 45.18 47.10 -190.92
CA GLN A 397 45.06 46.04 -189.92
C GLN A 397 46.13 46.13 -188.82
N ARG A 398 47.39 46.51 -189.16
CA ARG A 398 48.45 46.70 -188.14
C ARG A 398 48.14 47.80 -187.13
N LYS A 399 47.47 48.89 -187.54
CA LYS A 399 47.06 49.98 -186.62
C LYS A 399 45.93 49.52 -185.67
N ALA A 400 45.02 48.68 -186.15
CA ALA A 400 43.95 48.12 -185.32
C ALA A 400 44.48 47.18 -184.23
N VAL A 401 45.46 46.33 -184.57
CA VAL A 401 46.09 45.42 -183.61
C VAL A 401 46.80 46.18 -182.48
N ALA A 402 47.57 47.24 -182.79
CA ALA A 402 48.29 48.02 -181.79
C ALA A 402 47.36 48.68 -180.75
N ARG A 403 46.20 49.22 -181.19
CA ARG A 403 45.20 49.81 -180.30
C ARG A 403 44.59 48.78 -179.34
N LEU A 404 44.22 47.61 -179.86
CA LEU A 404 43.61 46.55 -179.06
C LEU A 404 44.59 45.94 -178.05
N THR A 405 45.89 45.84 -178.36
CA THR A 405 46.90 45.44 -177.38
C THR A 405 47.08 46.46 -176.25
N GLY A 406 47.06 47.76 -176.55
CA GLY A 406 47.13 48.81 -175.52
C GLY A 406 45.93 48.82 -174.58
N GLU A 407 44.71 48.64 -175.12
CA GLU A 407 43.48 48.52 -174.32
C GLU A 407 43.50 47.27 -173.41
N ARG A 408 44.01 46.14 -173.90
CA ARG A 408 44.17 44.92 -173.10
C ARG A 408 45.15 45.10 -171.94
N GLU A 409 46.31 45.74 -172.17
CA GLU A 409 47.30 45.96 -171.11
C GLU A 409 46.86 46.99 -170.06
N ALA A 410 46.07 47.99 -170.45
CA ALA A 410 45.46 48.93 -169.51
C ALA A 410 44.43 48.23 -168.59
N MET A 411 43.53 47.42 -169.16
CA MET A 411 42.53 46.66 -168.40
C MET A 411 43.18 45.63 -167.46
N ALA A 412 44.27 44.98 -167.88
CA ALA A 412 45.00 44.03 -167.02
C ALA A 412 45.63 44.72 -165.80
N ARG A 413 46.17 45.94 -165.96
CA ARG A 413 46.70 46.73 -164.84
C ARG A 413 45.61 47.20 -163.88
N GLU A 414 44.47 47.65 -164.39
CA GLU A 414 43.32 48.06 -163.57
C GLU A 414 42.77 46.87 -162.75
N ALA A 415 42.67 45.68 -163.36
CA ALA A 415 42.26 44.45 -162.67
C ALA A 415 43.26 44.01 -161.60
N ALA A 416 44.58 44.13 -161.85
CA ALA A 416 45.59 43.81 -160.84
C ALA A 416 45.52 44.77 -159.64
N LYS A 417 45.29 46.07 -159.88
CA LYS A 417 45.15 47.09 -158.83
C LYS A 417 43.89 46.86 -157.97
N SER A 418 42.77 46.53 -158.59
CA SER A 418 41.52 46.23 -157.85
C SER A 418 41.63 44.95 -157.02
N VAL A 419 42.29 43.90 -157.55
CA VAL A 419 42.57 42.67 -156.78
C VAL A 419 43.51 42.93 -155.60
N ALA A 420 44.55 43.76 -155.78
CA ALA A 420 45.44 44.13 -154.68
C ALA A 420 44.71 44.92 -153.59
N ALA A 421 43.86 45.88 -153.98
CA ALA A 421 43.04 46.65 -153.03
C ALA A 421 42.06 45.75 -152.27
N ALA A 422 41.40 44.79 -152.93
CA ALA A 422 40.50 43.84 -152.28
C ALA A 422 41.21 42.90 -151.28
N ARG A 423 42.46 42.53 -151.56
CA ARG A 423 43.27 41.75 -150.61
C ARG A 423 43.65 42.56 -149.37
N ALA A 424 44.08 43.80 -149.55
CA ALA A 424 44.41 44.70 -148.43
C ALA A 424 43.20 44.96 -147.53
N THR A 425 42.02 45.25 -148.11
CA THR A 425 40.79 45.44 -147.30
C THR A 425 40.34 44.17 -146.60
N HIS A 426 40.56 42.99 -147.19
CA HIS A 426 40.27 41.72 -146.53
C HIS A 426 41.24 41.41 -145.37
N GLU A 427 42.52 41.77 -145.49
CA GLU A 427 43.47 41.68 -144.39
C GLU A 427 43.12 42.65 -143.26
N GLU A 428 42.74 43.89 -143.56
CA GLU A 428 42.23 44.84 -142.57
C GLU A 428 40.95 44.35 -141.89
N LEU A 429 40.02 43.73 -142.64
CA LEU A 429 38.81 43.12 -142.09
C LEU A 429 39.17 42.02 -141.08
N LYS A 430 40.13 41.14 -141.41
CA LYS A 430 40.61 40.10 -140.49
C LYS A 430 41.20 40.67 -139.22
N VAL A 431 41.98 41.75 -139.32
CA VAL A 431 42.52 42.44 -138.13
C VAL A 431 41.39 43.00 -137.27
N LYS A 432 40.37 43.62 -137.88
CA LYS A 432 39.21 44.14 -137.15
C LYS A 432 38.34 43.03 -136.54
N GLU A 433 38.18 41.89 -137.21
CA GLU A 433 37.51 40.72 -136.65
C GLU A 433 38.25 40.17 -135.42
N LEU A 434 39.59 40.11 -135.46
CA LEU A 434 40.40 39.71 -134.29
C LEU A 434 40.27 40.70 -133.13
N GLU A 435 40.30 42.02 -133.39
CA GLU A 435 40.05 43.05 -132.37
C GLU A 435 38.66 42.91 -131.73
N ILE A 436 37.63 42.63 -132.53
CA ILE A 436 36.26 42.41 -132.03
C ILE A 436 36.21 41.18 -131.12
N VAL A 437 36.88 40.09 -131.49
CA VAL A 437 36.95 38.88 -130.66
C VAL A 437 37.65 39.17 -129.33
N ASP A 438 38.77 39.89 -129.34
CA ASP A 438 39.50 40.22 -128.12
C ASP A 438 38.73 41.18 -127.21
N LEU A 439 38.07 42.20 -127.77
CA LEU A 439 37.19 43.09 -127.00
C LEU A 439 35.96 42.35 -126.45
N SER A 440 35.39 41.42 -127.22
CA SER A 440 34.27 40.58 -126.77
C SER A 440 34.69 39.66 -125.62
N LYS A 441 35.88 39.04 -125.70
CA LYS A 441 36.46 38.25 -124.60
C LYS A 441 36.65 39.12 -123.35
N ARG A 442 37.24 40.31 -123.49
CA ARG A 442 37.39 41.26 -122.36
C ARG A 442 36.05 41.65 -121.76
N HIS A 443 35.02 41.87 -122.56
CA HIS A 443 33.68 42.18 -122.05
C HIS A 443 33.08 41.02 -121.25
N VAL A 444 33.20 39.79 -121.75
CA VAL A 444 32.77 38.58 -121.04
C VAL A 444 33.55 38.40 -119.73
N GLU A 445 34.87 38.60 -119.75
CA GLU A 445 35.72 38.55 -118.57
C GLU A 445 35.34 39.61 -117.53
N MET A 446 35.12 40.86 -117.95
CA MET A 446 34.66 41.92 -117.04
C MET A 446 33.27 41.63 -116.48
N GLY A 447 32.36 41.08 -117.30
CA GLY A 447 31.04 40.63 -116.86
C GLY A 447 31.10 39.44 -115.90
N ALA A 448 32.09 38.56 -116.04
CA ALA A 448 32.36 37.50 -115.07
C ALA A 448 32.89 38.08 -113.74
N ARG A 449 33.87 38.99 -113.79
CA ARG A 449 34.41 39.68 -112.61
C ARG A 449 33.35 40.47 -111.85
N LEU A 450 32.47 41.18 -112.56
CA LEU A 450 31.38 41.93 -111.91
C LEU A 450 30.41 40.99 -111.17
N ARG A 451 30.10 39.83 -111.75
CA ARG A 451 29.29 38.79 -111.10
C ARG A 451 30.00 38.19 -109.90
N GLU A 452 31.31 37.99 -109.96
CA GLU A 452 32.11 37.55 -108.81
C GLU A 452 32.09 38.60 -107.69
N PHE A 453 32.27 39.88 -107.98
CA PHE A 453 32.17 40.94 -106.98
C PHE A 453 30.77 41.07 -106.38
N SER A 454 29.71 40.92 -107.18
CA SER A 454 28.33 40.87 -106.66
C SER A 454 28.14 39.71 -105.70
N LYS A 455 28.62 38.51 -106.05
CA LYS A 455 28.57 37.34 -105.17
C LYS A 455 29.36 37.58 -103.87
N LEU A 456 30.56 38.17 -103.96
CA LEU A 456 31.36 38.52 -102.79
C LEU A 456 30.63 39.52 -101.89
N TYR A 457 29.99 40.53 -102.47
CA TYR A 457 29.17 41.48 -101.71
C TYR A 457 28.00 40.79 -101.00
N ASP A 458 27.30 39.88 -101.67
CA ASP A 458 26.19 39.12 -101.07
C ASP A 458 26.68 38.23 -99.92
N VAL A 459 27.85 37.60 -100.06
CA VAL A 459 28.49 36.84 -98.97
C VAL A 459 28.83 37.75 -97.80
N VAL A 460 29.47 38.90 -98.03
CA VAL A 460 29.80 39.86 -96.96
C VAL A 460 28.55 40.41 -96.29
N LYS A 461 27.48 40.66 -97.05
CA LYS A 461 26.18 41.08 -96.51
C LYS A 461 25.54 39.99 -95.66
N ALA A 462 25.61 38.73 -96.11
CA ALA A 462 25.14 37.58 -95.34
C ALA A 462 25.96 37.40 -94.05
N ASP A 463 27.28 37.54 -94.12
CA ASP A 463 28.18 37.48 -92.96
C ASP A 463 27.91 38.63 -91.97
N ARG A 464 27.74 39.87 -92.46
CA ARG A 464 27.32 41.01 -91.61
C ARG A 464 26.02 40.69 -90.89
N ASN A 465 25.00 40.22 -91.61
CA ASN A 465 23.70 39.87 -91.00
C ASN A 465 23.84 38.73 -89.99
N LYS A 466 24.68 37.72 -90.28
CA LYS A 466 25.00 36.65 -89.34
C LYS A 466 25.66 37.18 -88.07
N TYR A 467 26.65 38.07 -88.18
CA TYR A 467 27.30 38.67 -87.02
C TYR A 467 26.35 39.57 -86.22
N VAL A 468 25.50 40.35 -86.87
CA VAL A 468 24.47 41.15 -86.18
C VAL A 468 23.52 40.23 -85.41
N ASN A 469 23.05 39.13 -86.02
CA ASN A 469 22.18 38.17 -85.34
C ASN A 469 22.90 37.45 -84.18
N GLN A 470 24.19 37.14 -84.34
CA GLN A 470 24.99 36.56 -83.25
C GLN A 470 25.20 37.56 -82.12
N ILE A 471 25.45 38.84 -82.43
CA ILE A 471 25.58 39.90 -81.44
C ILE A 471 24.26 40.08 -80.68
N THR A 472 23.12 40.19 -81.37
CA THR A 472 21.82 40.32 -80.71
C THR A 472 21.48 39.10 -79.86
N ALA A 473 21.71 37.88 -80.36
CA ALA A 473 21.53 36.66 -79.60
C ALA A 473 22.45 36.61 -78.36
N SER A 474 23.71 37.02 -78.48
CA SER A 474 24.65 37.07 -77.37
C SER A 474 24.28 38.14 -76.33
N ALA A 475 23.76 39.29 -76.77
CA ALA A 475 23.29 40.36 -75.90
C ALA A 475 22.04 39.93 -75.14
N GLN A 476 21.11 39.25 -75.80
CA GLN A 476 19.93 38.66 -75.16
C GLN A 476 20.35 37.59 -74.14
N ALA A 477 21.22 36.64 -74.52
CA ALA A 477 21.74 35.62 -73.62
C ALA A 477 22.45 36.25 -72.40
N LEU A 478 23.18 37.35 -72.59
CA LEU A 478 23.83 38.08 -71.50
C LEU A 478 22.80 38.76 -70.59
N SER A 479 21.70 39.30 -71.11
CA SER A 479 20.59 39.83 -70.30
C SER A 479 19.91 38.74 -69.49
N GLU A 480 19.58 37.60 -70.11
CA GLU A 480 19.00 36.44 -69.44
C GLU A 480 19.92 35.90 -68.33
N MET A 481 21.23 35.84 -68.59
CA MET A 481 22.20 35.44 -67.57
C MET A 481 22.31 36.46 -66.44
N LYS A 482 22.22 37.77 -66.72
CA LYS A 482 22.17 38.81 -65.67
C LYS A 482 20.92 38.68 -64.80
N GLU A 483 19.77 38.39 -65.39
CA GLU A 483 18.53 38.14 -64.64
C GLU A 483 18.64 36.87 -63.78
N LYS A 484 19.20 35.78 -64.34
CA LYS A 484 19.49 34.56 -63.56
C LYS A 484 20.42 34.84 -62.39
N ILE A 485 21.47 35.63 -62.59
CA ILE A 485 22.39 36.02 -61.51
C ILE A 485 21.63 36.79 -60.42
N LYS A 486 20.74 37.73 -60.77
CA LYS A 486 19.93 38.46 -59.78
C LYS A 486 18.99 37.54 -59.00
N ILE A 487 18.33 36.59 -59.68
CA ILE A 487 17.45 35.60 -59.02
C ILE A 487 18.26 34.76 -58.03
N LEU A 488 19.41 34.23 -58.47
CA LEU A 488 20.29 33.43 -57.60
C LEU A 488 20.85 34.25 -56.43
N GLN A 489 21.16 35.54 -56.63
CA GLN A 489 21.57 36.44 -55.55
C GLN A 489 20.46 36.59 -54.50
N ASN A 490 19.22 36.85 -54.94
CA ASN A 490 18.07 36.93 -54.04
C ASN A 490 17.85 35.60 -53.31
N GLU A 491 17.99 34.47 -53.99
CA GLU A 491 17.84 33.15 -53.39
C GLU A 491 18.93 32.86 -52.33
N VAL A 492 20.18 33.27 -52.59
CA VAL A 492 21.25 33.22 -51.59
C VAL A 492 20.94 34.08 -50.37
N GLU A 493 20.35 35.27 -50.56
CA GLU A 493 19.93 36.14 -49.44
C GLU A 493 18.79 35.54 -48.64
N ILE A 494 17.78 34.96 -49.30
CA ILE A 494 16.68 34.24 -48.64
C ILE A 494 17.24 33.07 -47.83
N LEU A 495 18.08 32.22 -48.43
CA LEU A 495 18.68 31.07 -47.76
C LEU A 495 19.58 31.48 -46.58
N ARG A 496 20.31 32.60 -46.68
CA ARG A 496 21.06 33.16 -45.55
C ARG A 496 20.15 33.60 -44.42
N ASN A 497 19.06 34.31 -44.73
CA ASN A 497 18.09 34.73 -43.73
C ASN A 497 17.42 33.52 -43.06
N GLU A 498 17.06 32.49 -43.83
CA GLU A 498 16.54 31.22 -43.30
C GLU A 498 17.56 30.49 -42.43
N SER A 499 18.85 30.47 -42.81
CA SER A 499 19.90 29.89 -41.97
C SER A 499 19.99 30.63 -40.65
N VAL A 500 20.02 31.96 -40.66
CA VAL A 500 20.11 32.79 -39.45
C VAL A 500 18.88 32.62 -38.55
N THR A 501 17.68 32.52 -39.12
CA THR A 501 16.46 32.27 -38.31
C THR A 501 16.47 30.87 -37.71
N LYS A 502 16.91 29.85 -38.45
CA LYS A 502 17.09 28.48 -37.94
C LYS A 502 18.16 28.42 -36.85
N ASP A 503 19.28 29.13 -37.01
CA ASP A 503 20.34 29.20 -36.00
C ASP A 503 19.85 29.86 -34.70
N LYS A 504 19.07 30.94 -34.82
CA LYS A 504 18.41 31.58 -33.66
C LYS A 504 17.44 30.63 -32.97
N ALA A 505 16.60 29.92 -33.73
CA ALA A 505 15.68 28.93 -33.19
C ALA A 505 16.44 27.80 -32.47
N LEU A 506 17.49 27.26 -33.10
CA LEU A 506 18.35 26.23 -32.50
C LEU A 506 19.03 26.72 -31.21
N SER A 507 19.52 27.95 -31.18
CA SER A 507 20.10 28.54 -29.98
C SER A 507 19.08 28.68 -28.85
N LYS A 508 17.83 29.02 -29.17
CA LYS A 508 16.75 29.11 -28.20
C LYS A 508 16.40 27.73 -27.62
N GLU A 509 16.23 26.72 -28.49
CA GLU A 509 15.99 25.34 -28.08
C GLU A 509 17.12 24.78 -27.21
N ARG A 510 18.39 25.08 -27.54
CA ARG A 510 19.54 24.70 -26.71
C ARG A 510 19.47 25.31 -25.31
N LEU A 511 19.08 26.59 -25.21
CA LEU A 511 18.93 27.27 -23.92
C LEU A 511 17.77 26.68 -23.11
N GLU A 512 16.61 26.47 -23.74
CA GLU A 512 15.44 25.84 -23.10
C GLU A 512 15.76 24.42 -22.61
N HIS A 513 16.50 23.64 -23.41
CA HIS A 513 16.98 22.31 -23.02
C HIS A 513 17.97 22.37 -21.84
N GLN A 514 18.90 23.34 -21.83
CA GLN A 514 19.82 23.53 -20.70
C GLN A 514 19.07 23.93 -19.42
N GLN A 515 18.07 24.81 -19.53
CA GLN A 515 17.19 25.17 -18.42
C GLN A 515 16.39 23.97 -17.92
N ALA A 516 15.84 23.14 -18.82
CA ALA A 516 15.15 21.89 -18.47
C ALA A 516 16.08 20.90 -17.74
N PHE A 517 17.35 20.79 -18.15
CA PHE A 517 18.34 19.98 -17.43
C PHE A 517 18.59 20.51 -16.01
N SER A 518 18.78 21.83 -15.86
CA SER A 518 19.01 22.45 -14.56
C SER A 518 17.82 22.29 -13.60
N THR A 519 16.58 22.41 -14.11
CA THR A 519 15.37 22.22 -13.31
C THR A 519 15.16 20.76 -12.94
N ARG A 520 15.41 19.82 -13.85
CA ARG A 520 15.41 18.38 -13.55
C ARG A 520 16.40 18.04 -12.44
N ASP A 521 17.63 18.55 -12.51
CA ASP A 521 18.66 18.24 -11.54
C ASP A 521 18.35 18.87 -10.17
N ALA A 522 17.81 20.10 -10.15
CA ALA A 522 17.28 20.71 -8.93
C ALA A 522 16.15 19.87 -8.31
N LEU A 523 15.18 19.42 -9.12
CA LEU A 523 14.08 18.56 -8.65
C LEU A 523 14.58 17.21 -8.14
N ARG A 524 15.61 16.61 -8.74
CA ARG A 524 16.25 15.39 -8.23
C ARG A 524 16.90 15.59 -6.88
N VAL A 525 17.56 16.73 -6.67
CA VAL A 525 18.13 17.07 -5.36
C VAL A 525 17.04 17.24 -4.31
N GLU A 526 15.96 17.95 -4.62
CA GLU A 526 14.81 18.09 -3.70
C GLU A 526 14.12 16.75 -3.43
N GLN A 527 13.94 15.90 -4.45
CA GLN A 527 13.40 14.55 -4.28
C GLN A 527 14.29 13.72 -3.35
N ASN A 528 15.61 13.77 -3.50
CA ASN A 528 16.54 13.07 -2.63
C ASN A 528 16.51 13.60 -1.19
N LYS A 529 16.37 14.92 -0.98
CA LYS A 529 16.17 15.51 0.35
C LYS A 529 14.89 15.01 1.00
N HIS A 530 13.77 15.01 0.26
CA HIS A 530 12.50 14.49 0.76
C HIS A 530 12.59 12.99 1.08
N ALA A 531 13.24 12.19 0.24
CA ALA A 531 13.44 10.77 0.48
C ALA A 531 14.30 10.51 1.73
N ALA A 532 15.34 11.31 1.96
CA ALA A 532 16.15 11.24 3.18
C ALA A 532 15.33 11.60 4.43
N ALA A 533 14.56 12.68 4.39
CA ALA A 533 13.68 13.09 5.49
C ALA A 533 12.57 12.05 5.77
N GLU A 534 12.04 11.41 4.73
CA GLU A 534 11.07 10.32 4.88
C GLU A 534 11.69 9.10 5.57
N LYS A 535 12.93 8.74 5.20
CA LYS A 535 13.65 7.65 5.84
C LYS A 535 13.92 7.94 7.32
N GLU A 536 14.32 9.16 7.66
CA GLU A 536 14.54 9.59 9.05
C GLU A 536 13.23 9.54 9.86
N LYS A 537 12.13 10.07 9.31
CA LYS A 537 10.81 9.98 9.95
C LYS A 537 10.34 8.53 10.12
N LYS A 538 10.56 7.65 9.14
CA LYS A 538 10.26 6.22 9.27
C LYS A 538 11.07 5.56 10.37
N ALA A 539 12.35 5.89 10.50
CA ALA A 539 13.20 5.38 11.59
C ALA A 539 12.68 5.86 12.95
N LEU A 540 12.28 7.12 13.07
CA LEU A 540 11.66 7.66 14.30
C LEU A 540 10.34 6.95 14.63
N VAL A 541 9.48 6.72 13.64
CA VAL A 541 8.22 5.96 13.84
C VAL A 541 8.51 4.54 14.32
N GLN A 542 9.52 3.86 13.76
CA GLN A 542 9.93 2.53 14.22
C GLN A 542 10.46 2.55 15.65
N GLN A 543 11.23 3.57 16.02
CA GLN A 543 11.72 3.76 17.39
C GLN A 543 10.55 3.98 18.37
N LEU A 544 9.60 4.86 18.03
CA LEU A 544 8.42 5.13 18.85
C LEU A 544 7.50 3.92 18.96
N ALA A 545 7.38 3.11 17.90
CA ALA A 545 6.64 1.85 17.95
C ALA A 545 7.28 0.85 18.91
N ALA A 546 8.61 0.70 18.86
CA ALA A 546 9.34 -0.16 19.79
C ALA A 546 9.23 0.34 21.26
N GLU A 547 9.26 1.66 21.48
CA GLU A 547 9.04 2.25 22.79
C GLU A 547 7.62 2.01 23.29
N THR A 548 6.62 2.11 22.41
CA THR A 548 5.22 1.78 22.71
C THR A 548 5.07 0.32 23.11
N ASP A 549 5.72 -0.61 22.41
CA ASP A 549 5.70 -2.04 22.73
C ASP A 549 6.36 -2.34 24.09
N ASN A 550 7.47 -1.65 24.40
CA ASN A 550 8.12 -1.74 25.70
C ASN A 550 7.23 -1.21 26.83
N LEU A 551 6.58 -0.06 26.63
CA LEU A 551 5.65 0.51 27.60
C LEU A 551 4.43 -0.39 27.79
N ASN A 552 3.87 -0.95 26.72
CA ASN A 552 2.77 -1.92 26.80
C ASN A 552 3.18 -3.18 27.57
N SER A 553 4.41 -3.67 27.36
CA SER A 553 4.95 -4.81 28.12
C SER A 553 5.10 -4.49 29.60
N LEU A 554 5.54 -3.27 29.94
CA LEU A 554 5.63 -2.79 31.32
C LEU A 554 4.24 -2.65 31.96
N ILE A 555 3.27 -2.07 31.25
CA ILE A 555 1.87 -1.94 31.70
C ILE A 555 1.29 -3.32 31.99
N ASN A 556 1.41 -4.27 31.06
CA ASN A 556 0.98 -5.66 31.27
C ASN A 556 1.66 -6.31 32.49
N GLY A 557 2.94 -6.00 32.72
CA GLY A 557 3.68 -6.43 33.91
C GLY A 557 3.05 -5.89 35.21
N ILE A 558 2.82 -4.57 35.26
CA ILE A 558 2.22 -3.88 36.40
C ILE A 558 0.78 -4.35 36.64
N GLU A 559 -0.03 -4.52 35.60
CA GLU A 559 -1.40 -5.04 35.71
C GLU A 559 -1.42 -6.45 36.31
N LYS A 560 -0.48 -7.31 35.90
CA LYS A 560 -0.34 -8.65 36.47
C LYS A 560 0.06 -8.60 37.94
N GLU A 561 0.94 -7.67 38.34
CA GLU A 561 1.29 -7.46 39.74
C GLU A 561 0.12 -6.89 40.55
N MET A 562 -0.63 -5.95 39.99
CA MET A 562 -1.84 -5.40 40.60
C MET A 562 -2.89 -6.49 40.84
N LEU A 563 -3.12 -7.37 39.86
CA LEU A 563 -4.03 -8.52 40.02
C LEU A 563 -3.55 -9.49 41.10
N LYS A 564 -2.25 -9.76 41.19
CA LYS A 564 -1.69 -10.58 42.28
C LYS A 564 -1.90 -9.92 43.65
N LEU A 565 -1.70 -8.60 43.73
CA LEU A 565 -1.91 -7.85 44.97
C LEU A 565 -3.38 -7.87 45.39
N LYS A 566 -4.31 -7.68 44.44
CA LYS A 566 -5.75 -7.76 44.68
C LYS A 566 -6.16 -9.12 45.25
N ARG A 567 -5.69 -10.22 44.64
CA ARG A 567 -5.94 -11.59 45.15
C ARG A 567 -5.37 -11.82 46.55
N ARG A 568 -4.17 -11.30 46.83
CA ARG A 568 -3.58 -11.38 48.18
C ARG A 568 -4.41 -10.60 49.21
N TYR A 569 -4.91 -9.43 48.82
CA TYR A 569 -5.79 -8.64 49.67
C TYR A 569 -7.13 -9.35 49.92
N GLU A 570 -7.76 -9.91 48.89
CA GLU A 570 -8.98 -10.71 49.01
C GLU A 570 -8.77 -11.89 49.97
N SER A 571 -7.69 -12.67 49.80
CA SER A 571 -7.32 -13.77 50.71
C SER A 571 -7.12 -13.30 52.15
N ALA A 572 -6.43 -12.17 52.36
CA ALA A 572 -6.22 -11.63 53.71
C ALA A 572 -7.53 -11.14 54.35
N VAL A 573 -8.46 -10.61 53.56
CA VAL A 573 -9.80 -10.22 54.03
C VAL A 573 -10.62 -11.46 54.38
N GLU A 574 -10.57 -12.51 53.57
CA GLU A 574 -11.21 -13.80 53.86
C GLU A 574 -10.67 -14.43 55.15
N GLU A 575 -9.35 -14.47 55.32
CA GLU A 575 -8.70 -14.96 56.54
C GLU A 575 -9.10 -14.15 57.77
N ARG A 576 -9.11 -12.80 57.67
CA ARG A 576 -9.56 -11.91 58.74
C ARG A 576 -11.03 -12.14 59.08
N ASN A 577 -11.90 -12.28 58.08
CA ASN A 577 -13.32 -12.51 58.30
C ASN A 577 -13.54 -13.89 58.93
N TYR A 578 -12.81 -14.91 58.49
CA TYR A 578 -12.85 -16.25 59.08
C TYR A 578 -12.41 -16.25 60.55
N THR A 579 -11.29 -15.60 60.88
CA THR A 579 -10.88 -15.41 62.28
C THR A 579 -11.87 -14.57 63.08
N GLY A 580 -12.49 -13.56 62.46
CA GLY A 580 -13.56 -12.78 63.06
C GLY A 580 -14.77 -13.64 63.46
N ILE A 581 -15.20 -14.55 62.58
CA ILE A 581 -16.29 -15.51 62.87
C ILE A 581 -15.87 -16.45 64.01
N GLN A 582 -14.66 -17.03 63.97
CA GLN A 582 -14.17 -17.90 65.04
C GLN A 582 -14.12 -17.20 66.40
N LEU A 583 -13.76 -15.93 66.44
CA LEU A 583 -13.75 -15.13 67.68
C LEU A 583 -15.17 -14.92 68.22
N ILE A 584 -16.14 -14.70 67.34
CA ILE A 584 -17.56 -14.61 67.72
C ILE A 584 -18.01 -15.95 68.30
N ASP A 585 -17.77 -17.06 67.59
CA ASP A 585 -18.15 -18.40 68.05
C ASP A 585 -17.54 -18.72 69.44
N ARG A 586 -16.25 -18.40 69.64
CA ARG A 586 -15.57 -18.58 70.93
C ARG A 586 -16.13 -17.69 72.03
N ASN A 587 -16.55 -16.47 71.69
CA ASN A 587 -17.18 -15.56 72.64
C ASN A 587 -18.59 -16.06 73.02
N ASP A 588 -19.34 -16.58 72.06
CA ASP A 588 -20.65 -17.20 72.30
C ASP A 588 -20.50 -18.46 73.18
N GLU A 589 -19.50 -19.31 72.93
CA GLU A 589 -19.14 -20.43 73.81
C GLU A 589 -18.84 -19.94 75.24
N LEU A 590 -18.07 -18.85 75.39
CA LEU A 590 -17.77 -18.24 76.69
C LEU A 590 -19.03 -17.73 77.39
N CYS A 591 -19.92 -17.04 76.68
CA CYS A 591 -21.21 -16.57 77.20
C CYS A 591 -22.04 -17.74 77.73
N ILE A 592 -22.17 -18.82 76.96
CA ILE A 592 -22.87 -20.04 77.36
C ILE A 592 -22.22 -20.65 78.62
N LEU A 593 -20.89 -20.69 78.69
CA LEU A 593 -20.17 -21.19 79.86
C LEU A 593 -20.40 -20.33 81.10
N TYR A 594 -20.41 -19.01 80.97
CA TYR A 594 -20.71 -18.10 82.08
C TYR A 594 -22.15 -18.27 82.57
N GLU A 595 -23.13 -18.36 81.68
CA GLU A 595 -24.53 -18.63 82.05
C GLU A 595 -24.67 -19.99 82.76
N LYS A 596 -24.00 -21.02 82.25
CA LYS A 596 -23.97 -22.35 82.88
C LYS A 596 -23.32 -22.30 84.26
N SER A 597 -22.19 -21.60 84.41
CA SER A 597 -21.52 -21.40 85.69
C SER A 597 -22.41 -20.67 86.68
N ASN A 598 -23.08 -19.59 86.26
CA ASN A 598 -24.01 -18.84 87.09
C ASN A 598 -25.21 -19.70 87.53
N MET A 599 -25.76 -20.50 86.61
CA MET A 599 -26.84 -21.44 86.92
C MET A 599 -26.38 -22.50 87.92
N GLN A 600 -25.20 -23.09 87.73
CA GLN A 600 -24.62 -24.05 88.67
C GLN A 600 -24.36 -23.43 90.04
N GLN A 601 -23.85 -22.19 90.10
CA GLN A 601 -23.63 -21.48 91.35
C GLN A 601 -24.95 -21.18 92.07
N ALA A 602 -26.01 -20.84 91.34
CA ALA A 602 -27.35 -20.69 91.91
C ALA A 602 -27.90 -22.01 92.47
N VAL A 603 -27.69 -23.12 91.76
CA VAL A 603 -28.06 -24.47 92.24
C VAL A 603 -27.27 -24.85 93.49
N LEU A 604 -25.95 -24.59 93.52
CA LEU A 604 -25.10 -24.83 94.68
C LEU A 604 -25.57 -24.03 95.89
N LYS A 605 -25.84 -22.73 95.74
CA LYS A 605 -26.39 -21.90 96.84
C LYS A 605 -27.70 -22.45 97.38
N LYS A 606 -28.62 -22.88 96.50
CA LYS A 606 -29.87 -23.53 96.93
C LYS A 606 -29.59 -24.83 97.69
N GLY A 607 -28.64 -25.63 97.20
CA GLY A 607 -28.19 -26.86 97.86
C GLY A 607 -27.58 -26.59 99.24
N GLU A 608 -26.71 -25.59 99.38
CA GLU A 608 -26.11 -25.16 100.64
C GLU A 608 -27.17 -24.74 101.66
N VAL A 609 -28.16 -23.94 101.23
CA VAL A 609 -29.28 -23.54 102.10
C VAL A 609 -30.09 -24.75 102.54
N ALA A 610 -30.38 -25.69 101.63
CA ALA A 610 -31.09 -26.91 101.97
C ALA A 610 -30.30 -27.80 102.95
N ILE A 611 -28.98 -27.93 102.76
CA ILE A 611 -28.11 -28.68 103.68
C ILE A 611 -28.12 -28.03 105.05
N ARG A 612 -27.93 -26.70 105.14
CA ARG A 612 -27.98 -25.98 106.43
C ARG A 612 -29.31 -26.18 107.15
N SER A 613 -30.43 -26.12 106.43
CA SER A 613 -31.75 -26.41 107.01
C SER A 613 -31.83 -27.83 107.55
N ARG A 614 -31.26 -28.84 106.87
CA ARG A 614 -31.21 -30.21 107.37
C ARG A 614 -30.26 -30.39 108.54
N GLU A 615 -29.12 -29.71 108.56
CA GLU A 615 -28.21 -29.69 109.70
C GLU A 615 -28.86 -29.07 110.93
N GLU A 616 -29.63 -28.00 110.76
CA GLU A 616 -30.43 -27.40 111.83
C GLU A 616 -31.51 -28.36 112.34
N GLU A 617 -32.24 -29.05 111.45
CA GLU A 617 -33.21 -30.09 111.83
C GLU A 617 -32.54 -31.23 112.61
N ILE A 618 -31.39 -31.75 112.14
CA ILE A 618 -30.62 -32.78 112.84
C ILE A 618 -30.21 -32.28 114.22
N ARG A 619 -29.69 -31.06 114.32
CA ARG A 619 -29.30 -30.45 115.60
C ARG A 619 -30.48 -30.36 116.57
N MET A 620 -31.66 -29.99 116.08
CA MET A 620 -32.89 -29.93 116.88
C MET A 620 -33.33 -31.33 117.33
N LEU A 621 -33.24 -32.34 116.46
CA LEU A 621 -33.53 -33.73 116.82
C LEU A 621 -32.52 -34.27 117.84
N ASP A 622 -31.23 -33.97 117.71
CA ASP A 622 -30.20 -34.36 118.68
C ASP A 622 -30.46 -33.74 120.05
N LEU A 623 -30.87 -32.46 120.10
CA LEU A 623 -31.30 -31.78 121.33
C LEU A 623 -32.53 -32.46 121.95
N GLN A 624 -33.52 -32.83 121.14
CA GLN A 624 -34.70 -33.56 121.61
C GLN A 624 -34.34 -34.95 122.15
N VAL A 625 -33.46 -35.68 121.47
CA VAL A 625 -32.96 -36.98 121.94
C VAL A 625 -32.21 -36.81 123.26
N ALA A 626 -31.35 -35.79 123.38
CA ALA A 626 -30.62 -35.50 124.61
C ALA A 626 -31.56 -35.18 125.79
N GLU A 627 -32.61 -34.38 125.57
CA GLU A 627 -33.60 -34.07 126.61
C GLU A 627 -34.41 -35.32 127.00
N LEU A 628 -34.85 -36.13 126.03
CA LEU A 628 -35.52 -37.40 126.32
C LEU A 628 -34.63 -38.37 127.10
N CYS A 629 -33.34 -38.47 126.75
CA CYS A 629 -32.37 -39.25 127.52
C CYS A 629 -32.25 -38.73 128.95
N ARG A 630 -32.16 -37.40 129.14
CA ARG A 630 -32.14 -36.77 130.46
C ARG A 630 -33.42 -37.06 131.25
N GLU A 631 -34.59 -36.95 130.64
CA GLU A 631 -35.88 -37.28 131.26
C GLU A 631 -35.93 -38.75 131.72
N ILE A 632 -35.46 -39.67 130.87
CA ILE A 632 -35.35 -41.09 131.20
C ILE A 632 -34.39 -41.30 132.38
N GLU A 633 -33.22 -40.66 132.39
CA GLU A 633 -32.26 -40.75 133.50
C GLU A 633 -32.84 -40.21 134.81
N VAL A 634 -33.50 -39.05 134.79
CA VAL A 634 -34.16 -38.47 135.96
C VAL A 634 -35.24 -39.41 136.48
N THR A 635 -36.03 -40.01 135.59
CA THR A 635 -37.08 -40.96 135.95
C THR A 635 -36.49 -42.25 136.53
N ARG A 636 -35.42 -42.79 135.92
CA ARG A 636 -34.67 -43.94 136.44
C ARG A 636 -34.08 -43.67 137.82
N ARG A 637 -33.62 -42.45 138.12
CA ARG A 637 -33.13 -42.07 139.46
C ARG A 637 -34.25 -41.95 140.50
N LYS A 638 -35.47 -41.61 140.09
CA LYS A 638 -36.65 -41.53 140.97
C LYS A 638 -37.27 -42.90 141.23
N LEU A 639 -37.11 -43.87 140.33
CA LEU A 639 -37.71 -45.21 140.42
C LEU A 639 -37.37 -45.98 141.72
N PRO A 640 -36.13 -45.98 142.25
CA PRO A 640 -35.78 -46.69 143.49
C PRO A 640 -36.42 -46.10 144.75
N ARG A 641 -36.84 -44.82 144.71
CA ARG A 641 -37.56 -44.16 145.81
C ARG A 641 -39.02 -44.61 145.91
N VAL A 642 -39.59 -45.20 144.86
CA VAL A 642 -40.98 -45.67 144.85
C VAL A 642 -41.23 -46.78 145.88
N PRO A 643 -40.43 -47.87 145.95
CA PRO A 643 -40.61 -48.89 146.97
C PRO A 643 -40.31 -48.40 148.39
N GLU A 644 -39.37 -47.47 148.58
CA GLU A 644 -39.13 -46.82 149.88
C GLU A 644 -40.36 -46.04 150.34
N LEU A 645 -40.97 -45.27 149.44
CA LEU A 645 -42.21 -44.53 149.72
C LEU A 645 -43.41 -45.48 149.92
N GLU A 646 -43.50 -46.61 149.21
CA GLU A 646 -44.51 -47.64 149.47
C GLU A 646 -44.36 -48.25 150.87
N GLN A 647 -43.13 -48.57 151.29
CA GLN A 647 -42.87 -49.07 152.65
C GLN A 647 -43.20 -48.01 153.71
N GLU A 648 -42.85 -46.75 153.47
CA GLU A 648 -43.19 -45.64 154.36
C GLU A 648 -44.70 -45.41 154.42
N ILE A 649 -45.44 -45.55 153.31
CA ILE A 649 -46.90 -45.51 153.29
C ILE A 649 -47.49 -46.65 154.12
N VAL A 650 -47.03 -47.88 153.97
CA VAL A 650 -47.51 -49.02 154.77
C VAL A 650 -47.23 -48.81 156.25
N LEU A 651 -46.04 -48.31 156.59
CA LEU A 651 -45.63 -48.04 157.97
C LEU A 651 -46.48 -46.91 158.58
N LEU A 652 -46.69 -45.82 157.85
CA LEU A 652 -47.57 -44.72 158.24
C LEU A 652 -49.04 -45.13 158.31
N GLN A 653 -49.51 -46.04 157.45
CA GLN A 653 -50.86 -46.61 157.54
C GLN A 653 -51.02 -47.43 158.83
N THR A 654 -50.01 -48.23 159.18
CA THR A 654 -49.99 -49.00 160.43
C THR A 654 -49.99 -48.08 161.65
N GLN A 655 -49.12 -47.05 161.66
CA GLN A 655 -49.08 -46.03 162.71
C GLN A 655 -50.38 -45.23 162.78
N LEU A 656 -51.01 -44.93 161.64
CA LEU A 656 -52.29 -44.23 161.60
C LEU A 656 -53.42 -45.08 162.18
N GLU A 657 -53.42 -46.40 161.97
CA GLU A 657 -54.36 -47.31 162.61
C GLU A 657 -54.17 -47.36 164.13
N GLU A 658 -52.91 -47.39 164.60
CA GLU A 658 -52.57 -47.30 166.03
C GLU A 658 -52.98 -45.96 166.66
N GLU A 659 -52.65 -44.84 166.00
CA GLU A 659 -53.00 -43.49 166.45
C GLU A 659 -54.50 -43.23 166.36
N ARG A 660 -55.24 -43.82 165.40
CA ARG A 660 -56.70 -43.74 165.36
C ARG A 660 -57.33 -44.49 166.52
N ALA A 661 -56.82 -45.68 166.86
CA ALA A 661 -57.28 -46.39 168.05
C ALA A 661 -57.01 -45.60 169.35
N LEU A 662 -55.91 -44.84 169.38
CA LEU A 662 -55.55 -43.97 170.50
C LEU A 662 -56.38 -42.67 170.51
N ALA A 663 -56.65 -42.09 169.34
CA ALA A 663 -57.47 -40.89 169.16
C ALA A 663 -58.95 -41.16 169.42
N ASP A 664 -59.48 -42.34 169.11
CA ASP A 664 -60.85 -42.72 169.49
C ASP A 664 -60.96 -42.84 171.02
N ARG A 665 -59.91 -43.35 171.68
CA ARG A 665 -59.81 -43.39 173.14
C ARG A 665 -59.73 -41.98 173.75
N LEU A 666 -58.91 -41.09 173.18
CA LEU A 666 -58.78 -39.71 173.65
C LEU A 666 -59.98 -38.83 173.25
N SER A 667 -60.66 -39.11 172.14
CA SER A 667 -61.91 -38.44 171.75
C SER A 667 -63.02 -38.74 172.74
N ALA A 668 -63.11 -39.98 173.22
CA ALA A 668 -63.99 -40.31 174.33
C ALA A 668 -63.66 -39.53 175.61
N ASP A 669 -62.37 -39.22 175.84
CA ASP A 669 -61.93 -38.38 176.96
C ASP A 669 -62.13 -36.85 176.70
N LEU A 670 -62.12 -36.41 175.43
CA LEU A 670 -62.24 -35.01 174.97
C LEU A 670 -63.68 -34.52 174.78
N GLU A 671 -64.68 -35.43 174.72
CA GLU A 671 -66.10 -35.08 174.66
C GLU A 671 -66.65 -34.53 175.99
N ALA A 672 -65.81 -34.39 177.03
CA ALA A 672 -66.10 -33.62 178.24
C ALA A 672 -65.73 -32.12 178.06
N PRO A 673 -66.70 -31.18 178.04
CA PRO A 673 -66.51 -29.83 177.49
C PRO A 673 -66.21 -28.78 178.57
N GLU A 674 -64.94 -28.49 178.89
CA GLU A 674 -64.62 -27.45 179.90
C GLU A 674 -63.43 -26.51 179.66
N ASN A 675 -62.76 -26.44 178.48
CA ASN A 675 -61.57 -25.56 178.39
C ASN A 675 -61.56 -24.48 177.28
N SER A 676 -61.50 -23.22 177.74
CA SER A 676 -61.88 -21.97 177.06
C SER A 676 -60.68 -21.08 176.70
N LYS A 677 -59.69 -21.59 175.96
CA LYS A 677 -58.46 -20.81 175.69
C LYS A 677 -57.94 -20.87 174.27
N ARG A 678 -58.72 -20.56 173.23
CA ARG A 678 -58.10 -20.71 171.90
C ARG A 678 -58.52 -19.79 170.74
N TRP A 679 -58.69 -18.48 170.94
CA TRP A 679 -58.72 -17.56 169.78
C TRP A 679 -58.22 -16.12 170.03
N ARG A 680 -57.52 -15.51 169.02
CA ARG A 680 -57.48 -14.05 168.65
C ARG A 680 -56.76 -13.75 167.28
N LYS A 681 -56.86 -12.51 166.73
CA LYS A 681 -56.55 -12.02 165.33
C LYS A 681 -55.83 -10.61 165.26
N LEU A 682 -55.19 -10.21 164.12
CA LEU A 682 -54.38 -8.95 163.84
C LEU A 682 -54.57 -8.31 162.39
N GLU A 683 -54.09 -7.06 162.11
CA GLU A 683 -54.51 -6.04 161.03
C GLU A 683 -53.45 -5.45 159.99
N GLY A 684 -53.90 -4.68 158.92
CA GLY A 684 -53.18 -3.76 157.94
C GLY A 684 -53.99 -3.21 156.67
N LYS A 685 -53.60 -2.12 155.92
CA LYS A 685 -54.31 -1.43 154.73
C LYS A 685 -53.40 -0.89 153.54
N ASP A 686 -53.97 -0.64 152.33
CA ASP A 686 -53.34 -0.27 151.01
C ASP A 686 -53.65 1.16 150.42
N PRO A 687 -52.84 1.72 149.45
CA PRO A 687 -52.87 3.13 148.97
C PRO A 687 -53.76 3.49 147.73
N GLU A 688 -53.90 4.79 147.41
CA GLU A 688 -54.98 5.42 146.61
C GLU A 688 -54.63 5.91 145.17
N PRO A 689 -55.65 6.10 144.29
CA PRO A 689 -55.50 6.24 142.83
C PRO A 689 -54.95 7.58 142.29
N GLU A 690 -54.94 8.65 143.08
CA GLU A 690 -54.44 9.96 142.62
C GLU A 690 -52.93 9.96 142.33
N ASP A 691 -52.17 9.20 143.13
CA ASP A 691 -50.72 9.01 142.97
C ASP A 691 -50.36 8.31 141.65
N LEU A 692 -51.28 7.52 141.11
CA LEU A 692 -51.08 6.80 139.84
C LEU A 692 -51.27 7.72 138.62
N ASN A 693 -52.20 8.67 138.71
CA ASN A 693 -52.55 9.57 137.59
C ASN A 693 -51.50 10.66 137.36
N ALA A 694 -50.91 11.21 138.43
CA ALA A 694 -49.82 12.19 138.31
C ALA A 694 -48.59 11.62 137.57
N LYS A 695 -48.36 10.31 137.72
CA LYS A 695 -47.24 9.61 137.08
C LYS A 695 -47.46 9.38 135.59
N LEU A 696 -48.72 9.40 135.14
CA LEU A 696 -49.12 9.16 133.75
C LEU A 696 -48.89 10.41 132.88
N GLN A 697 -49.22 11.61 133.38
CA GLN A 697 -48.99 12.87 132.65
C GLN A 697 -47.50 13.16 132.38
N VAL A 698 -46.62 12.87 133.34
CA VAL A 698 -45.17 13.05 133.18
C VAL A 698 -44.59 12.17 132.06
N LEU A 699 -45.19 10.99 131.83
CA LEU A 699 -44.76 10.08 130.77
C LEU A 699 -45.24 10.53 129.38
N GLU A 700 -46.41 11.18 129.28
CA GLU A 700 -46.94 11.68 128.01
C GLU A 700 -46.15 12.86 127.45
N GLU A 701 -45.77 13.81 128.30
CA GLU A 701 -44.99 14.99 127.92
C GLU A 701 -43.61 14.58 127.35
N ARG A 702 -42.98 13.60 128.01
CA ARG A 702 -41.69 13.03 127.60
C ARG A 702 -41.73 12.27 126.27
N VAL A 703 -42.89 11.76 125.87
CA VAL A 703 -43.09 11.12 124.55
C VAL A 703 -43.21 12.17 123.45
N ASN A 704 -43.82 13.32 123.72
CA ASN A 704 -43.95 14.39 122.73
C ASN A 704 -42.59 15.04 122.40
N ASP A 705 -41.75 15.30 123.40
CA ASP A 705 -40.38 15.81 123.19
C ASP A 705 -39.55 14.89 122.28
N LYS A 706 -39.76 13.57 122.37
CA LYS A 706 -39.05 12.60 121.53
C LYS A 706 -39.56 12.53 120.10
N LYS A 707 -40.81 12.93 119.84
CA LYS A 707 -41.36 13.02 118.48
C LYS A 707 -40.81 14.24 117.75
N GLU A 708 -40.71 15.40 118.41
CA GLU A 708 -40.12 16.60 117.81
C GLU A 708 -38.64 16.40 117.43
N GLN A 709 -37.85 15.78 118.31
CA GLN A 709 -36.45 15.45 118.03
C GLN A 709 -36.25 14.49 116.83
N LEU A 710 -37.27 13.71 116.47
CA LEU A 710 -37.23 12.78 115.36
C LEU A 710 -37.51 13.51 114.04
N LEU A 711 -38.49 14.41 114.04
CA LEU A 711 -38.83 15.30 112.92
C LEU A 711 -37.65 16.19 112.51
N GLU A 712 -36.91 16.77 113.47
CA GLU A 712 -35.72 17.57 113.16
C GLU A 712 -34.62 16.74 112.49
N LYS A 713 -34.43 15.49 112.91
CA LYS A 713 -33.41 14.61 112.34
C LYS A 713 -33.76 14.14 110.93
N ASP A 714 -35.05 13.92 110.65
CA ASP A 714 -35.51 13.56 109.31
C ASP A 714 -35.30 14.71 108.31
N LEU A 715 -35.54 15.96 108.74
CA LEU A 715 -35.30 17.15 107.91
C LEU A 715 -33.80 17.29 107.55
N VAL A 716 -32.91 17.08 108.52
CA VAL A 716 -31.46 17.10 108.31
C VAL A 716 -31.02 15.97 107.36
N LEU A 717 -31.60 14.78 107.50
CA LEU A 717 -31.32 13.65 106.61
C LEU A 717 -31.72 13.94 105.16
N GLU A 718 -32.83 14.64 104.94
CA GLU A 718 -33.30 15.02 103.61
C GLU A 718 -32.37 16.06 102.96
N GLU A 719 -31.93 17.08 103.72
CA GLU A 719 -30.95 18.06 103.23
C GLU A 719 -29.59 17.43 102.90
N VAL A 720 -29.07 16.55 103.77
CA VAL A 720 -27.81 15.84 103.55
C VAL A 720 -27.91 14.90 102.35
N SER A 721 -29.03 14.20 102.19
CA SER A 721 -29.27 13.33 101.03
C SER A 721 -29.33 14.11 99.72
N ASN A 722 -29.99 15.27 99.73
CA ASN A 722 -30.05 16.16 98.59
C ASN A 722 -28.67 16.72 98.22
N LEU A 723 -27.85 17.10 99.20
CA LEU A 723 -26.48 17.58 98.97
C LEU A 723 -25.58 16.45 98.43
N ALA A 724 -25.67 15.25 99.00
CA ALA A 724 -24.91 14.08 98.54
C ALA A 724 -25.28 13.67 97.10
N ASN A 725 -26.56 13.78 96.73
CA ASN A 725 -27.01 13.51 95.37
C ASN A 725 -26.51 14.55 94.37
N ARG A 726 -26.53 15.84 94.72
CA ARG A 726 -25.94 16.91 93.88
C ARG A 726 -24.43 16.71 93.67
N LEU A 727 -23.69 16.33 94.71
CA LEU A 727 -22.26 16.04 94.60
C LEU A 727 -22.00 14.80 93.74
N ARG A 728 -22.87 13.77 93.80
CA ARG A 728 -22.78 12.60 92.93
C ARG A 728 -23.04 12.94 91.46
N THR A 729 -24.06 13.73 91.14
CA THR A 729 -24.30 14.14 89.74
C THR A 729 -23.16 14.98 89.21
N GLN A 730 -22.63 15.92 90.01
CA GLN A 730 -21.48 16.73 89.62
C GLN A 730 -20.20 15.90 89.43
N ALA A 731 -19.99 14.85 90.22
CA ALA A 731 -18.88 13.90 90.05
C ALA A 731 -19.05 12.99 88.82
N LEU A 732 -20.29 12.69 88.42
CA LEU A 732 -20.59 11.91 87.21
C LEU A 732 -20.36 12.75 85.95
N GLU A 733 -20.78 14.02 85.94
CA GLU A 733 -20.56 14.96 84.83
C GLU A 733 -19.06 15.19 84.59
N GLY A 734 -18.26 15.41 85.65
CA GLY A 734 -16.80 15.56 85.53
C GLY A 734 -16.05 14.29 85.07
N ARG A 735 -16.72 13.12 85.08
CA ARG A 735 -16.13 11.84 84.65
C ARG A 735 -16.04 11.73 83.13
N GLU A 736 -16.94 12.39 82.41
CA GLU A 736 -16.94 12.42 80.95
C GLU A 736 -15.81 13.32 80.43
N ASP A 737 -15.64 14.51 81.02
CA ASP A 737 -14.53 15.42 80.73
C ASP A 737 -13.15 14.83 81.05
N THR A 738 -13.02 14.11 82.17
CA THR A 738 -11.77 13.41 82.52
C THR A 738 -11.49 12.21 81.61
N LEU A 739 -12.52 11.53 81.11
CA LEU A 739 -12.36 10.47 80.11
C LEU A 739 -11.94 11.03 78.75
N GLU A 740 -12.51 12.15 78.31
CA GLU A 740 -12.06 12.86 77.11
C GLU A 740 -10.60 13.32 77.22
N LEU A 741 -10.23 13.88 78.37
CA LEU A 741 -8.85 14.29 78.62
C LEU A 741 -7.89 13.08 78.57
N ALA A 742 -8.27 11.95 79.17
CA ALA A 742 -7.49 10.71 79.12
C ALA A 742 -7.33 10.17 77.69
N LYS A 743 -8.38 10.24 76.85
CA LYS A 743 -8.30 9.89 75.42
C LYS A 743 -7.34 10.81 74.68
N ARG A 744 -7.45 12.13 74.86
CA ARG A 744 -6.54 13.12 74.23
C ARG A 744 -5.09 12.90 74.68
N VAL A 745 -4.85 12.58 75.94
CA VAL A 745 -3.50 12.26 76.45
C VAL A 745 -2.95 10.98 75.81
N ASN A 746 -3.76 9.93 75.66
CA ASN A 746 -3.35 8.71 74.97
C ASN A 746 -3.05 8.95 73.48
N ASP A 747 -3.84 9.78 72.81
CA ASP A 747 -3.59 10.17 71.42
C ASP A 747 -2.29 10.96 71.29
N PHE A 748 -2.02 11.90 72.20
CA PHE A 748 -0.74 12.61 72.24
C PHE A 748 0.42 11.66 72.52
N GLN A 749 0.28 10.70 73.44
CA GLN A 749 1.32 9.69 73.68
C GLN A 749 1.56 8.80 72.45
N ALA A 750 0.52 8.40 71.71
CA ALA A 750 0.64 7.64 70.48
C ALA A 750 1.35 8.46 69.39
N ARG A 751 1.00 9.74 69.23
CA ARG A 751 1.66 10.67 68.29
C ARG A 751 3.13 10.90 68.66
N ILE A 752 3.43 11.04 69.95
CA ILE A 752 4.81 11.17 70.45
C ILE A 752 5.58 9.89 70.12
N LYS A 753 5.07 8.71 70.49
CA LYS A 753 5.72 7.42 70.16
C LYS A 753 5.94 7.24 68.65
N GLY A 754 4.97 7.61 67.81
CA GLY A 754 5.10 7.57 66.36
C GLY A 754 6.16 8.53 65.81
N THR A 755 6.27 9.72 66.41
CA THR A 755 7.30 10.70 66.04
C THR A 755 8.68 10.29 66.54
N THR A 756 8.79 9.72 67.75
CA THR A 756 10.03 9.15 68.27
C THR A 756 10.52 7.98 67.43
N ARG A 757 9.65 7.08 66.95
CA ARG A 757 10.04 6.02 66.01
C ARG A 757 10.56 6.58 64.68
N ARG A 758 9.89 7.58 64.10
CA ARG A 758 10.38 8.26 62.90
C ARG A 758 11.73 8.93 63.14
N MET A 759 11.89 9.60 64.28
CA MET A 759 13.16 10.20 64.69
C MET A 759 14.26 9.15 64.84
N MET A 760 13.98 8.00 65.47
CA MET A 760 14.93 6.89 65.58
C MET A 760 15.30 6.30 64.21
N ALA A 761 14.34 6.18 63.29
CA ALA A 761 14.62 5.77 61.92
C ALA A 761 15.53 6.78 61.21
N THR A 762 15.23 8.08 61.27
CA THR A 762 16.09 9.12 60.68
C THR A 762 17.46 9.20 61.33
N VAL A 763 17.57 8.96 62.64
CA VAL A 763 18.87 8.89 63.34
C VAL A 763 19.65 7.65 62.91
N SER A 764 18.97 6.52 62.68
CA SER A 764 19.60 5.28 62.19
C SER A 764 20.05 5.43 60.73
N GLU A 765 19.25 6.08 59.88
CA GLU A 765 19.62 6.46 58.52
C GLU A 765 20.82 7.40 58.52
N LEU A 766 20.80 8.45 59.36
CA LEU A 766 21.93 9.37 59.52
C LEU A 766 23.19 8.64 60.01
N SER A 767 23.06 7.70 60.95
CA SER A 767 24.19 6.90 61.44
C SER A 767 24.77 6.01 60.35
N MET A 768 23.91 5.40 59.51
CA MET A 768 24.33 4.67 58.32
C MET A 768 25.07 5.59 57.33
N TYR A 769 24.53 6.77 57.04
CA TYR A 769 25.18 7.73 56.16
C TYR A 769 26.53 8.20 56.72
N GLN A 770 26.61 8.48 58.02
CA GLN A 770 27.87 8.82 58.69
C GLN A 770 28.88 7.68 58.59
N ALA A 771 28.48 6.43 58.82
CA ALA A 771 29.35 5.28 58.67
C ALA A 771 29.84 5.10 57.22
N THR A 772 28.98 5.30 56.23
CA THR A 772 29.38 5.26 54.82
C THR A 772 30.31 6.41 54.44
N ALA A 773 30.07 7.62 54.95
CA ALA A 773 30.93 8.76 54.74
C ALA A 773 32.31 8.53 55.36
N MET A 774 32.38 8.02 56.60
CA MET A 774 33.63 7.66 57.26
C MET A 774 34.40 6.60 56.47
N LYS A 775 33.73 5.55 55.98
CA LYS A 775 34.36 4.52 55.15
C LYS A 775 34.91 5.10 53.85
N LEU A 776 34.15 5.94 53.15
CA LEU A 776 34.60 6.59 51.93
C LEU A 776 35.76 7.56 52.19
N THR A 777 35.76 8.31 53.30
CA THR A 777 36.91 9.16 53.67
C THR A 777 38.16 8.34 53.98
N GLN A 778 38.01 7.16 54.58
CA GLN A 778 39.13 6.24 54.83
C GLN A 778 39.65 5.63 53.54
N GLU A 779 38.78 5.20 52.62
CA GLU A 779 39.17 4.73 51.29
C GLU A 779 39.88 5.82 50.48
N ASN A 780 39.42 7.07 50.58
CA ASN A 780 40.07 8.19 49.91
C ASN A 780 41.46 8.47 50.49
N ALA A 781 41.59 8.49 51.82
CA ALA A 781 42.88 8.66 52.48
C ALA A 781 43.87 7.53 52.12
N LEU A 782 43.41 6.26 52.05
CA LEU A 782 44.25 5.13 51.62
C LEU A 782 44.69 5.27 50.16
N LYS A 783 43.81 5.75 49.27
CA LYS A 783 44.17 6.01 47.87
C LYS A 783 45.10 7.20 47.72
N ASP A 784 44.92 8.26 48.51
CA ASP A 784 45.83 9.40 48.53
C ASP A 784 47.22 8.98 49.04
N GLU A 785 47.29 8.11 50.06
CA GLU A 785 48.55 7.54 50.54
C GLU A 785 49.20 6.62 49.49
N GLN A 786 48.40 5.83 48.76
CA GLN A 786 48.87 5.06 47.60
C GLN A 786 49.40 5.96 46.49
N LEU A 787 48.73 7.06 46.18
CA LEU A 787 49.20 8.03 45.18
C LEU A 787 50.48 8.74 45.63
N HIS A 788 50.59 9.10 46.91
CA HIS A 788 51.80 9.69 47.47
C HIS A 788 52.98 8.71 47.43
N THR A 789 52.76 7.45 47.76
CA THR A 789 53.79 6.41 47.68
C THR A 789 54.19 6.13 46.22
N MET A 790 53.22 6.02 45.30
CA MET A 790 53.47 5.91 43.86
C MET A 790 54.29 7.10 43.33
N SER A 791 53.92 8.33 43.72
CA SER A 791 54.60 9.55 43.29
C SER A 791 56.03 9.61 43.85
N ARG A 792 56.22 9.24 45.11
CA ARG A 792 57.55 9.17 45.74
C ARG A 792 58.44 8.12 45.08
N ASN A 793 57.90 6.95 44.77
CA ASN A 793 58.63 5.91 44.06
C ASN A 793 59.07 6.40 42.67
N LEU A 794 58.17 7.07 41.94
CA LEU A 794 58.47 7.68 40.65
C LEU A 794 59.57 8.75 40.75
N GLU A 795 59.52 9.63 41.74
CA GLU A 795 60.56 10.65 42.01
C GLU A 795 61.93 10.03 42.34
N GLN A 796 61.93 8.85 42.95
CA GLN A 796 63.15 8.08 43.27
C GLN A 796 63.61 7.17 42.13
N GLY A 797 62.94 7.20 40.97
CA GLY A 797 63.28 6.38 39.80
C GLY A 797 62.88 4.91 39.92
N ALA A 798 62.07 4.55 40.91
CA ALA A 798 61.49 3.22 41.09
C ALA A 798 60.10 3.13 40.45
N ALA A 799 59.61 1.92 40.21
CA ALA A 799 58.29 1.70 39.63
C ALA A 799 57.17 2.18 40.60
N PRO A 800 56.11 2.85 40.10
CA PRO A 800 55.02 3.37 40.94
C PRO A 800 54.32 2.31 41.80
N THR A 801 54.15 1.09 41.28
CA THR A 801 53.60 -0.06 42.01
C THR A 801 54.35 -1.33 41.65
N GLU A 802 54.35 -2.32 42.56
CA GLU A 802 54.93 -3.65 42.29
C GLU A 802 54.31 -4.35 41.08
N GLU A 803 53.03 -4.09 40.79
CA GLU A 803 52.36 -4.63 39.60
C GLU A 803 52.94 -4.03 38.31
N MET A 804 53.17 -2.72 38.29
CA MET A 804 53.81 -2.02 37.17
C MET A 804 55.27 -2.43 37.01
N GLU A 805 55.96 -2.72 38.11
CA GLU A 805 57.30 -3.31 38.09
C GLU A 805 57.30 -4.70 37.46
N ARG A 806 56.36 -5.56 37.84
CA ARG A 806 56.19 -6.89 37.25
C ARG A 806 55.80 -6.83 35.78
N GLU A 807 55.03 -5.82 35.35
CA GLU A 807 54.72 -5.58 33.94
C GLU A 807 55.94 -5.08 33.16
N TRP A 808 56.73 -4.18 33.75
CA TRP A 808 57.99 -3.73 33.17
C TRP A 808 58.99 -4.88 33.01
N GLN A 809 59.16 -5.71 34.04
CA GLN A 809 60.00 -6.91 33.98
C GLN A 809 59.52 -7.91 32.93
N ARG A 810 58.21 -8.05 32.73
CA ARG A 810 57.66 -8.85 31.62
C ARG A 810 58.00 -8.25 30.26
N TYR A 811 57.87 -6.93 30.13
CA TYR A 811 58.20 -6.21 28.90
C TYR A 811 59.70 -6.32 28.58
N GLU A 812 60.56 -6.16 29.57
CA GLU A 812 62.02 -6.27 29.44
C GLU A 812 62.43 -7.70 29.08
N ALA A 813 61.87 -8.71 29.74
CA ALA A 813 62.08 -10.11 29.38
C ALA A 813 61.60 -10.43 27.95
N GLU A 814 60.53 -9.78 27.48
CA GLU A 814 60.04 -9.92 26.12
C GLU A 814 60.90 -9.18 25.09
N LEU A 815 61.49 -8.04 25.47
CA LEU A 815 62.47 -7.31 24.67
C LEU A 815 63.76 -8.13 24.51
N ASP A 816 64.27 -8.70 25.60
CA ASP A 816 65.43 -9.60 25.60
C ASP A 816 65.17 -10.84 24.75
N ARG A 817 63.94 -11.40 24.82
CA ARG A 817 63.53 -12.49 23.95
C ARG A 817 63.56 -12.08 22.48
N ARG A 818 63.11 -10.86 22.14
CA ARG A 818 63.14 -10.33 20.76
C ARG A 818 64.57 -10.08 20.28
N VAL A 819 65.47 -9.59 21.13
CA VAL A 819 66.88 -9.39 20.81
C VAL A 819 67.58 -10.73 20.60
N SER A 820 67.32 -11.71 21.48
CA SER A 820 67.84 -13.07 21.36
C SER A 820 67.29 -13.79 20.11
N ASP A 821 66.01 -13.62 19.78
CA ASP A 821 65.39 -14.11 18.54
C ASP A 821 65.97 -13.43 17.28
N ALA A 822 66.33 -12.14 17.37
CA ALA A 822 66.97 -11.40 16.28
C ALA A 822 68.43 -11.83 16.06
N TYR A 823 69.18 -12.08 17.14
CA TYR A 823 70.53 -12.64 17.11
C TYR A 823 70.54 -14.09 16.61
N ALA A 824 69.58 -14.92 17.06
CA ALA A 824 69.38 -16.27 16.54
C ALA A 824 69.03 -16.26 15.03
N LYS A 825 68.20 -15.30 14.60
CA LYS A 825 67.90 -15.09 13.17
C LYS A 825 69.10 -14.64 12.35
N SER A 826 69.99 -13.80 12.88
CA SER A 826 71.21 -13.40 12.15
C SER A 826 72.20 -14.55 12.02
N VAL A 827 72.33 -15.41 13.04
CA VAL A 827 73.18 -16.62 13.01
C VAL A 827 72.61 -17.68 12.06
N LEU A 828 71.28 -17.83 11.99
CA LEU A 828 70.60 -18.74 11.05
C LEU A 828 70.61 -18.22 9.59
N GLN A 829 70.77 -16.92 9.36
CA GLN A 829 70.82 -16.32 8.02
C GLN A 829 72.19 -16.47 7.34
N GLU A 830 73.27 -16.73 8.09
CA GLU A 830 74.60 -17.06 7.54
C GLU A 830 74.82 -18.56 7.27
N THR A 831 73.94 -19.45 7.74
CA THR A 831 74.20 -20.90 7.73
C THR A 831 73.00 -21.79 7.38
N ALA A 832 72.14 -21.46 6.40
CA ALA A 832 71.33 -22.47 5.69
C ALA A 832 70.51 -21.90 4.51
N PRO A 833 70.28 -22.72 3.45
CA PRO A 833 69.68 -22.31 2.19
C PRO A 833 68.16 -22.05 2.28
N ALA A 834 67.69 -21.24 1.33
CA ALA A 834 66.31 -20.79 1.19
C ALA A 834 65.28 -21.92 1.18
N GLN A 835 64.12 -21.61 1.77
CA GLN A 835 62.91 -22.43 1.91
C GLN A 835 62.93 -23.40 3.10
N LEU A 836 62.39 -22.95 4.24
CA LEU A 836 61.33 -23.65 4.97
C LEU A 836 60.88 -22.80 6.16
N THR A 837 59.63 -22.34 6.13
CA THR A 837 58.95 -21.73 7.29
C THR A 837 58.58 -22.83 8.28
N HIS A 838 59.35 -23.01 9.35
CA HIS A 838 58.95 -23.83 10.49
C HIS A 838 57.93 -23.07 11.35
N THR A 839 56.71 -23.60 11.44
CA THR A 839 55.72 -23.21 12.45
C THR A 839 55.71 -24.27 13.55
N THR A 840 55.60 -23.85 14.82
CA THR A 840 55.55 -24.71 16.00
C THR A 840 54.12 -25.09 16.41
N ALA A 841 53.16 -24.96 15.50
CA ALA A 841 51.78 -25.38 15.72
C ALA A 841 51.59 -26.82 15.23
N GLU A 842 51.14 -27.73 16.10
CA GLU A 842 50.78 -29.09 15.68
C GLU A 842 49.75 -29.05 14.54
N PRO A 843 50.02 -29.69 13.39
CA PRO A 843 49.12 -29.64 12.26
C PRO A 843 47.83 -30.40 12.56
N ARG A 844 46.69 -29.73 12.36
CA ARG A 844 45.36 -30.32 12.57
C ARG A 844 45.16 -31.49 11.58
N PRO A 845 44.66 -32.66 12.02
CA PRO A 845 44.37 -33.77 11.12
C PRO A 845 43.24 -33.38 10.15
N ASN A 846 43.57 -33.22 8.86
CA ASN A 846 42.62 -32.77 7.84
C ASN A 846 41.92 -33.91 7.08
N ALA A 847 42.23 -35.17 7.40
CA ALA A 847 41.62 -36.34 6.75
C ALA A 847 41.54 -37.53 7.72
N TYR A 848 40.53 -38.38 7.53
CA TYR A 848 40.43 -39.70 8.14
C TYR A 848 40.57 -40.78 7.05
N ILE A 849 41.14 -41.92 7.42
CA ILE A 849 41.35 -43.08 6.54
C ILE A 849 40.36 -44.16 6.97
N PRO A 850 39.31 -44.46 6.19
CA PRO A 850 38.44 -45.61 6.45
C PRO A 850 39.13 -46.92 6.08
N ASP A 851 38.96 -47.96 6.91
CA ASP A 851 39.70 -49.23 6.86
C ASP A 851 39.56 -50.03 5.55
N ASP A 852 38.57 -49.73 4.71
CA ASP A 852 38.30 -50.51 3.48
C ASP A 852 38.99 -49.97 2.22
N ILE A 853 39.48 -48.72 2.22
CA ILE A 853 40.16 -48.13 1.05
C ILE A 853 41.19 -47.14 1.58
N GLY A 854 42.47 -47.55 1.65
CA GLY A 854 43.59 -46.81 2.24
C GLY A 854 43.99 -45.49 1.56
N ILE A 855 43.03 -44.66 1.14
CA ILE A 855 43.22 -43.35 0.53
C ILE A 855 42.53 -42.30 1.44
N PRO A 856 43.27 -41.30 1.97
CA PRO A 856 42.72 -40.29 2.87
C PRO A 856 41.60 -39.43 2.24
N LYS A 857 40.46 -39.28 2.94
CA LYS A 857 39.37 -38.36 2.54
C LYS A 857 39.33 -37.13 3.46
N PRO A 858 39.24 -35.90 2.91
CA PRO A 858 39.20 -34.68 3.71
C PRO A 858 37.87 -34.53 4.47
N TYR A 859 37.92 -33.98 5.69
CA TYR A 859 36.72 -33.59 6.42
C TYR A 859 35.97 -32.49 5.63
N GLY A 860 34.69 -32.70 5.32
CA GLY A 860 33.85 -31.70 4.66
C GLY A 860 33.63 -30.46 5.54
N ALA A 861 32.78 -29.52 5.09
CA ALA A 861 32.54 -28.22 5.72
C ALA A 861 32.05 -28.24 7.20
N LEU A 862 31.81 -29.43 7.78
CA LEU A 862 31.44 -29.66 9.17
C LEU A 862 32.47 -30.58 9.85
N ALA A 863 33.69 -30.08 10.06
CA ALA A 863 34.73 -30.83 10.79
C ALA A 863 34.38 -30.92 12.30
N PRO A 864 34.52 -32.08 12.95
CA PRO A 864 34.25 -32.22 14.38
C PRO A 864 35.24 -31.39 15.21
N PHE A 865 34.70 -30.45 16.02
CA PHE A 865 35.48 -29.63 16.93
C PHE A 865 35.85 -30.44 18.19
N LYS A 866 37.15 -30.54 18.53
CA LYS A 866 37.63 -31.10 19.80
C LYS A 866 37.35 -30.08 20.91
N PRO A 867 36.51 -30.36 21.92
CA PRO A 867 36.23 -29.41 22.99
C PRO A 867 37.50 -29.08 23.77
N THR A 868 37.82 -27.80 23.90
CA THR A 868 38.90 -27.31 24.74
C THR A 868 38.52 -27.49 26.21
N GLU A 869 39.38 -28.11 27.02
CA GLU A 869 39.15 -28.24 28.45
C GLU A 869 39.03 -26.85 29.10
N LEU A 870 37.93 -26.63 29.82
CA LEU A 870 37.62 -25.36 30.46
C LEU A 870 38.58 -25.14 31.64
N GLY A 871 39.35 -24.04 31.57
CA GLY A 871 40.27 -23.64 32.62
C GLY A 871 39.58 -23.38 33.97
N THR A 872 40.32 -23.67 35.04
CA THR A 872 39.93 -23.69 36.46
C THR A 872 39.47 -22.35 37.07
N THR A 873 39.27 -21.31 36.28
CA THR A 873 38.95 -19.94 36.73
C THR A 873 37.52 -19.50 36.39
N MET A 874 36.52 -20.36 36.61
CA MET A 874 35.10 -19.96 36.62
C MET A 874 34.57 -19.92 38.05
N ARG A 875 34.27 -18.70 38.52
CA ARG A 875 33.64 -18.43 39.82
C ARG A 875 32.24 -19.05 39.86
N HIS A 876 32.04 -20.03 40.73
CA HIS A 876 30.72 -20.58 41.03
C HIS A 876 29.87 -19.51 41.76
N ILE A 877 28.76 -19.08 41.16
CA ILE A 877 27.76 -18.26 41.84
C ILE A 877 27.01 -19.14 42.85
N ARG A 878 27.23 -18.95 44.15
CA ARG A 878 26.44 -19.58 45.22
C ARG A 878 25.04 -18.94 45.27
N LYS A 879 23.99 -19.76 45.30
CA LYS A 879 22.62 -19.28 45.59
C LYS A 879 22.50 -18.81 47.05
N PRO A 880 21.77 -17.72 47.35
CA PRO A 880 21.59 -17.24 48.73
C PRO A 880 20.57 -18.11 49.49
N ASN A 881 20.86 -18.38 50.77
CA ASN A 881 19.93 -19.04 51.70
C ASN A 881 18.86 -18.05 52.20
N PRO A 882 17.57 -18.42 52.24
CA PRO A 882 16.54 -17.61 52.88
C PRO A 882 16.70 -17.63 54.42
N ARG A 883 16.49 -16.47 55.05
CA ARG A 883 16.46 -16.32 56.52
C ARG A 883 15.11 -16.80 57.07
N GLU A 884 15.16 -17.55 58.17
CA GLU A 884 13.98 -17.89 58.97
C GLU A 884 13.49 -16.65 59.72
N ILE A 885 12.16 -16.49 59.76
CA ILE A 885 11.47 -15.43 60.49
C ILE A 885 11.11 -16.00 61.86
N GLU A 886 11.63 -15.40 62.93
CA GLU A 886 11.17 -15.67 64.29
C GLU A 886 9.83 -14.93 64.52
N LEU A 887 8.88 -15.65 65.12
CA LEU A 887 7.50 -15.22 65.44
C LEU A 887 7.44 -14.07 66.45
#